data_AF-A0AAD9EJR2-F1
#
_entry.id   AF-A0AAD9EJR2-F1
#
_cell.length_a   1.000
_cell.length_b   1.000
_cell.length_c   1.000
_cell.angle_alpha   90.00
_cell.angle_beta   90.00
_cell.angle_gamma   90.00
#
_symmetry.space_group_name_H-M   'P 1'
#
loop_
_entity.id
_entity.type
_entity.pdbx_description
1 polymer ?
#
loop_
_entity_poly.entity_id
_entity_poly.type
_entity_poly.pdbx_seq_one_letter_code
_entity_poly.pdbx_strand_id
1 'polypeptide(L)'
;MKPRIVHEPLICLPTTDAVDMRLLWFYTSSTCKSLSYVDDTQRPINDMLQTVLVEHAFEAPFLMNSILELASLHMQSLGQATEPTRALVYQARSVEGYRRAIDAAQPSTYGALLANSVLRPILSTQSFGEVSSNHLHILDWMLLWRGVESIINITSASSIKTTGMAPLFSRPPMDLIASTAAIPKDLLLMISFIDRGDPDFTDLQAYQNGLRALGCLFDSLGRGIDSVMLLRIITWGTGAGRNMDHLRTTAIIVGGGPVGLTAALALTRASIDFILLERRKEVVVEEGSDMTILPMTMRVIDQMNLSDPLSRIWNPVSGISRIDHNGRGIGEFRVFQYLRKSTGHYPYVLSRKNLLNTLYEALPEDAQSRIFTSKTITGIHNSQDSVTVSCTDGTKYSGSFIIGADGAYSAVRTQMRNLALDSGVLSVNEVNPFTTTYQALWIRFPTERLPSCKPGSATETHGSGIATQLFVGEKTATAGIYRKLPRPTRTSTRYSEEDETALVEEYGHLPLLERTGSDTPVCLKDAYEARLGSGLVDLEEGVLQHWSWNGRIVLVGDAAHKFTPSTGSGVNFGMIDTVVLVNHLHTLSKAHREGGSAWDARSLSQAFARYQQERYEDVKAGCQQSSGATAMATWANVGLMLLDQYLLPTRFMQWFIGMRIAMQARSKEVVGFRF
;
A
#
# COMPACT_ATOMS: atom_id res chain seq x y z
N MET A 1 -19.39 1.05 -32.22
CA MET A 1 -17.91 0.99 -32.21
C MET A 1 -17.46 0.30 -33.48
N LYS A 2 -16.47 0.84 -34.18
CA LYS A 2 -15.86 0.15 -35.34
C LYS A 2 -15.16 -1.13 -34.85
N PRO A 3 -15.21 -2.25 -35.59
CA PRO A 3 -14.44 -3.45 -35.22
C PRO A 3 -12.96 -3.09 -35.15
N ARG A 4 -12.27 -3.52 -34.08
CA ARG A 4 -10.80 -3.42 -33.99
C ARG A 4 -10.23 -4.30 -35.10
N ILE A 5 -9.57 -3.68 -36.07
CA ILE A 5 -8.88 -4.36 -37.15
C ILE A 5 -7.63 -5.00 -36.54
N VAL A 6 -7.45 -6.31 -36.73
CA VAL A 6 -6.21 -7.01 -36.37
C VAL A 6 -5.06 -6.29 -37.09
N HIS A 7 -4.12 -5.72 -36.34
CA HIS A 7 -2.96 -5.09 -36.93
C HIS A 7 -2.09 -6.18 -37.62
N GLU A 8 -1.59 -5.89 -38.82
CA GLU A 8 -0.77 -6.81 -39.61
C GLU A 8 0.45 -7.30 -38.78
N PRO A 9 0.78 -8.61 -38.78
CA PRO A 9 1.73 -9.18 -37.83
C PRO A 9 3.16 -8.66 -38.06
N LEU A 10 3.89 -8.40 -36.96
CA LEU A 10 5.32 -8.07 -37.00
C LEU A 10 6.21 -9.29 -37.34
N ILE A 11 5.67 -10.51 -37.25
CA ILE A 11 6.38 -11.78 -37.51
C ILE A 11 5.49 -12.70 -38.33
N CYS A 12 5.92 -13.05 -39.55
CA CYS A 12 5.34 -14.16 -40.31
C CYS A 12 5.99 -15.48 -39.87
N LEU A 13 5.17 -16.49 -39.56
CA LEU A 13 5.68 -17.85 -39.35
C LEU A 13 6.34 -18.35 -40.66
N PRO A 14 7.56 -18.92 -40.64
CA PRO A 14 8.32 -19.25 -41.85
C PRO A 14 7.67 -20.31 -42.78
N THR A 15 6.63 -21.00 -42.31
CA THR A 15 6.03 -22.17 -42.98
C THR A 15 4.54 -22.03 -43.25
N THR A 16 3.97 -20.82 -43.15
CA THR A 16 2.52 -20.62 -43.36
C THR A 16 2.15 -20.81 -44.82
N ASP A 17 1.22 -21.72 -45.11
CA ASP A 17 0.70 -21.93 -46.47
C ASP A 17 -0.76 -21.50 -46.62
N ALA A 18 -1.33 -21.68 -47.82
CA ALA A 18 -2.70 -21.28 -48.13
C ALA A 18 -3.75 -22.00 -47.25
N VAL A 19 -3.44 -23.18 -46.73
CA VAL A 19 -4.34 -23.94 -45.84
C VAL A 19 -4.32 -23.33 -44.45
N ASP A 20 -3.14 -22.96 -43.92
CA ASP A 20 -3.03 -22.26 -42.63
C ASP A 20 -3.81 -20.94 -42.64
N MET A 21 -3.70 -20.17 -43.72
CA MET A 21 -4.47 -18.93 -43.89
C MET A 21 -5.97 -19.17 -43.94
N ARG A 22 -6.42 -20.25 -44.60
CA ARG A 22 -7.83 -20.63 -44.64
C ARG A 22 -8.35 -21.05 -43.27
N LEU A 23 -7.55 -21.79 -42.50
CA LEU A 23 -7.87 -22.20 -41.13
C LEU A 23 -7.94 -21.01 -40.18
N LEU A 24 -6.99 -20.07 -40.27
CA LEU A 24 -7.01 -18.85 -39.45
C LEU A 24 -8.21 -17.94 -39.80
N TRP A 25 -8.53 -17.82 -41.10
CA TRP A 25 -9.75 -17.13 -41.53
C TRP A 25 -10.99 -17.83 -40.98
N PHE A 26 -11.07 -19.15 -41.09
CA PHE A 26 -12.19 -19.93 -40.57
C PHE A 26 -12.30 -19.84 -39.03
N TYR A 27 -11.16 -19.71 -38.34
CA TYR A 27 -11.16 -19.45 -36.92
C TYR A 27 -11.84 -18.12 -36.59
N THR A 28 -11.35 -17.04 -37.17
CA THR A 28 -11.82 -15.66 -36.89
C THR A 28 -13.22 -15.39 -37.41
N SER A 29 -13.68 -16.08 -38.46
CA SER A 29 -15.03 -15.90 -39.01
C SER A 29 -16.10 -16.75 -38.33
N SER A 30 -15.72 -17.97 -37.89
CA SER A 30 -16.68 -19.04 -37.57
C SER A 30 -16.35 -19.77 -36.26
N THR A 31 -15.11 -20.22 -36.06
CA THR A 31 -14.76 -21.06 -34.90
C THR A 31 -14.77 -20.29 -33.59
N CYS A 32 -14.23 -19.07 -33.56
CA CYS A 32 -14.32 -18.22 -32.37
C CYS A 32 -15.79 -17.89 -32.00
N LYS A 33 -16.69 -17.82 -33.00
CA LYS A 33 -18.11 -17.58 -32.77
C LYS A 33 -18.81 -18.81 -32.22
N SER A 34 -18.42 -20.01 -32.63
CA SER A 34 -18.98 -21.24 -32.07
C SER A 34 -18.56 -21.47 -30.61
N LEU A 35 -17.47 -20.83 -30.17
CA LEU A 35 -17.08 -20.74 -28.76
C LEU A 35 -17.90 -19.70 -27.96
N SER A 36 -18.70 -18.85 -28.61
CA SER A 36 -19.49 -17.79 -27.97
C SER A 36 -21.00 -17.99 -28.17
N TYR A 37 -21.85 -17.61 -27.20
CA TYR A 37 -23.31 -17.68 -27.37
C TYR A 37 -23.86 -16.52 -28.21
N VAL A 38 -25.04 -16.73 -28.81
CA VAL A 38 -25.69 -15.87 -29.84
C VAL A 38 -26.33 -14.58 -29.28
N ASP A 39 -26.20 -14.28 -27.99
CA ASP A 39 -26.80 -13.07 -27.41
C ASP A 39 -25.85 -11.85 -27.44
N ASP A 40 -26.33 -10.71 -27.92
CA ASP A 40 -25.54 -9.50 -28.28
C ASP A 40 -24.97 -8.76 -27.04
N THR A 41 -25.14 -9.33 -25.84
CA THR A 41 -24.73 -8.76 -24.54
C THR A 41 -23.27 -9.09 -24.16
N GLN A 42 -22.58 -10.00 -24.85
CA GLN A 42 -21.18 -10.42 -24.54
C GLN A 42 -20.13 -10.04 -25.60
N ARG A 43 -20.28 -8.89 -26.27
CA ARG A 43 -19.29 -8.37 -27.24
C ARG A 43 -17.82 -8.41 -26.79
N PRO A 44 -17.45 -8.15 -25.52
CA PRO A 44 -16.05 -8.15 -25.10
C PRO A 44 -15.33 -9.51 -25.23
N ILE A 45 -16.05 -10.63 -25.10
CA ILE A 45 -15.46 -11.97 -25.25
C ILE A 45 -15.24 -12.28 -26.73
N ASN A 46 -16.18 -11.90 -27.59
CA ASN A 46 -16.07 -12.11 -29.04
C ASN A 46 -14.90 -11.32 -29.62
N ASP A 47 -14.78 -10.04 -29.25
CA ASP A 47 -13.66 -9.18 -29.65
C ASP A 47 -12.32 -9.74 -29.13
N MET A 48 -12.30 -10.29 -27.92
CA MET A 48 -11.10 -10.90 -27.36
C MET A 48 -10.70 -12.19 -28.10
N LEU A 49 -11.65 -13.11 -28.36
CA LEU A 49 -11.36 -14.36 -29.08
C LEU A 49 -10.97 -14.12 -30.56
N GLN A 50 -11.55 -13.11 -31.20
CA GLN A 50 -11.31 -12.77 -32.61
C GLN A 50 -10.02 -11.98 -32.84
N THR A 51 -9.70 -11.05 -31.93
CA THR A 51 -8.62 -10.08 -32.13
C THR A 51 -7.49 -10.32 -31.14
N VAL A 52 -7.75 -10.18 -29.85
CA VAL A 52 -6.70 -10.20 -28.81
C VAL A 52 -6.00 -11.56 -28.75
N LEU A 53 -6.76 -12.65 -28.80
CA LEU A 53 -6.20 -14.00 -28.76
C LEU A 53 -5.34 -14.28 -30.00
N VAL A 54 -5.73 -13.76 -31.16
CA VAL A 54 -4.98 -13.91 -32.42
C VAL A 54 -3.70 -13.06 -32.39
N GLU A 55 -3.72 -11.86 -31.80
CA GLU A 55 -2.53 -11.04 -31.58
C GLU A 55 -1.48 -11.79 -30.73
N HIS A 56 -1.89 -12.38 -29.61
CA HIS A 56 -1.01 -13.23 -28.80
C HIS A 56 -0.49 -14.45 -29.57
N ALA A 57 -1.30 -14.99 -30.49
CA ALA A 57 -0.90 -16.16 -31.28
C ALA A 57 0.20 -15.83 -32.32
N PHE A 58 0.24 -14.60 -32.85
CA PHE A 58 1.33 -14.16 -33.71
C PHE A 58 2.67 -14.07 -32.97
N GLU A 59 2.63 -13.78 -31.67
CA GLU A 59 3.83 -13.70 -30.82
C GLU A 59 4.22 -15.06 -30.23
N ALA A 60 3.28 -16.01 -30.15
CA ALA A 60 3.46 -17.31 -29.52
C ALA A 60 3.07 -18.47 -30.46
N PRO A 61 4.05 -19.13 -31.13
CA PRO A 61 3.78 -20.19 -32.10
C PRO A 61 2.94 -21.35 -31.55
N PHE A 62 3.09 -21.70 -30.27
CA PHE A 62 2.32 -22.78 -29.67
C PHE A 62 0.82 -22.46 -29.59
N LEU A 63 0.45 -21.21 -29.32
CA LEU A 63 -0.94 -20.76 -29.30
C LEU A 63 -1.52 -20.73 -30.71
N MET A 64 -0.75 -20.28 -31.71
CA MET A 64 -1.17 -20.34 -33.11
C MET A 64 -1.49 -21.77 -33.53
N ASN A 65 -0.64 -22.74 -33.18
CA ASN A 65 -0.93 -24.15 -33.45
C ASN A 65 -2.23 -24.62 -32.80
N SER A 66 -2.54 -24.20 -31.57
CA SER A 66 -3.83 -24.53 -30.93
C SER A 66 -5.04 -23.95 -31.64
N ILE A 67 -4.93 -22.73 -32.16
CA ILE A 67 -5.99 -22.08 -32.94
C ILE A 67 -6.23 -22.84 -34.25
N LEU A 68 -5.17 -23.21 -34.95
CA LEU A 68 -5.23 -23.96 -36.20
C LEU A 68 -5.76 -25.39 -35.99
N GLU A 69 -5.34 -26.06 -34.90
CA GLU A 69 -5.88 -27.35 -34.47
C GLU A 69 -7.40 -27.24 -34.28
N LEU A 70 -7.85 -26.25 -33.49
CA LEU A 70 -9.26 -26.06 -33.19
C LEU A 70 -10.09 -25.77 -34.45
N ALA A 71 -9.60 -24.90 -35.33
CA ALA A 71 -10.28 -24.57 -36.59
C ALA A 71 -10.36 -25.79 -37.52
N SER A 72 -9.29 -26.60 -37.61
CA SER A 72 -9.28 -27.81 -38.42
C SER A 72 -10.29 -28.82 -37.91
N LEU A 73 -10.35 -29.04 -36.60
CA LEU A 73 -11.30 -29.96 -35.99
C LEU A 73 -12.76 -29.49 -36.15
N HIS A 74 -13.00 -28.18 -36.02
CA HIS A 74 -14.33 -27.61 -36.25
C HIS A 74 -14.78 -27.71 -37.72
N MET A 75 -13.88 -27.54 -38.68
CA MET A 75 -14.19 -27.80 -40.08
C MET A 75 -14.53 -29.29 -40.33
N GLN A 76 -13.80 -30.21 -39.69
CA GLN A 76 -14.09 -31.65 -39.76
C GLN A 76 -15.47 -31.99 -39.21
N SER A 77 -15.85 -31.44 -38.06
CA SER A 77 -17.17 -31.69 -37.46
C SER A 77 -18.32 -31.18 -38.34
N LEU A 78 -18.08 -30.19 -39.18
CA LEU A 78 -19.04 -29.66 -40.15
C LEU A 78 -19.01 -30.39 -41.50
N GLY A 79 -18.24 -31.47 -41.64
CA GLY A 79 -18.11 -32.24 -42.88
C GLY A 79 -17.37 -31.50 -44.00
N GLN A 80 -16.57 -30.49 -43.67
CA GLN A 80 -15.79 -29.73 -44.66
C GLN A 80 -14.44 -30.42 -44.94
N ALA A 81 -13.94 -30.26 -46.17
CA ALA A 81 -12.66 -30.85 -46.59
C ALA A 81 -11.49 -30.27 -45.78
N THR A 82 -10.82 -31.14 -45.03
CA THR A 82 -9.58 -30.85 -44.28
C THR A 82 -8.63 -32.03 -44.39
N GLU A 83 -7.34 -31.81 -44.12
CA GLU A 83 -6.31 -32.86 -44.13
C GLU A 83 -6.08 -33.35 -42.67
N PRO A 84 -6.52 -34.56 -42.26
CA PRO A 84 -6.47 -34.99 -40.86
C PRO A 84 -5.05 -35.05 -40.27
N THR A 85 -4.07 -35.35 -41.11
CA THR A 85 -2.63 -35.33 -40.80
C THR A 85 -2.15 -33.97 -40.29
N ARG A 86 -2.75 -32.85 -40.75
CA ARG A 86 -2.35 -31.51 -40.29
C ARG A 86 -2.83 -31.20 -38.89
N ALA A 87 -4.05 -31.58 -38.52
CA ALA A 87 -4.59 -31.39 -37.19
C ALA A 87 -3.68 -32.04 -36.11
N LEU A 88 -3.21 -33.26 -36.39
CA LEU A 88 -2.25 -33.98 -35.54
C LEU A 88 -0.89 -33.26 -35.42
N VAL A 89 -0.40 -32.65 -36.51
CA VAL A 89 0.85 -31.89 -36.49
C VAL A 89 0.71 -30.62 -35.65
N TYR A 90 -0.38 -29.87 -35.79
CA TYR A 90 -0.64 -28.69 -34.95
C TYR A 90 -0.75 -29.09 -33.48
N GLN A 91 -1.44 -30.20 -33.17
CA GLN A 91 -1.55 -30.72 -31.82
C GLN A 91 -0.20 -31.01 -31.19
N ALA A 92 0.67 -31.76 -31.87
CA ALA A 92 1.99 -32.10 -31.36
C ALA A 92 2.85 -30.84 -31.12
N ARG A 93 2.82 -29.88 -32.05
CA ARG A 93 3.56 -28.62 -31.95
C ARG A 93 3.03 -27.71 -30.83
N SER A 94 1.72 -27.66 -30.65
CA SER A 94 1.06 -26.92 -29.57
C SER A 94 1.50 -27.44 -28.19
N VAL A 95 1.42 -28.77 -27.97
CA VAL A 95 1.79 -29.39 -26.69
C VAL A 95 3.25 -29.13 -26.34
N GLU A 96 4.15 -29.43 -27.27
CA GLU A 96 5.59 -29.32 -27.02
C GLU A 96 6.02 -27.85 -26.82
N GLY A 97 5.49 -26.93 -27.62
CA GLY A 97 5.76 -25.50 -27.48
C GLY A 97 5.19 -24.92 -26.18
N TYR A 98 3.99 -25.35 -25.78
CA TYR A 98 3.38 -24.93 -24.52
C TYR A 98 4.18 -25.40 -23.30
N ARG A 99 4.64 -26.65 -23.30
CA ARG A 99 5.49 -27.19 -22.23
C ARG A 99 6.77 -26.38 -22.06
N ARG A 100 7.47 -26.09 -23.17
CA ARG A 100 8.68 -25.26 -23.14
C ARG A 100 8.41 -23.84 -22.65
N ALA A 101 7.27 -23.25 -23.02
CA ALA A 101 6.89 -21.91 -22.57
C ALA A 101 6.58 -21.88 -21.07
N ILE A 102 5.97 -22.94 -20.51
CA ILE A 102 5.79 -23.09 -19.05
C ILE A 102 7.15 -23.17 -18.36
N ASP A 103 8.06 -24.00 -18.85
CA ASP A 103 9.39 -24.18 -18.26
C ASP A 103 10.22 -22.87 -18.30
N ALA A 104 10.04 -22.06 -19.35
CA ALA A 104 10.73 -20.78 -19.51
C ALA A 104 10.13 -19.63 -18.67
N ALA A 105 8.84 -19.71 -18.31
CA ALA A 105 8.11 -18.77 -17.45
C ALA A 105 8.34 -17.27 -17.78
N GLN A 106 8.38 -16.91 -19.07
CA GLN A 106 8.66 -15.52 -19.48
C GLN A 106 7.38 -14.64 -19.42
N PRO A 107 7.43 -13.44 -18.81
CA PRO A 107 6.26 -12.56 -18.68
C PRO A 107 5.56 -12.20 -19.99
N SER A 108 6.33 -12.07 -21.10
CA SER A 108 5.79 -11.80 -22.44
C SER A 108 4.88 -12.93 -22.95
N THR A 109 5.08 -14.16 -22.48
CA THR A 109 4.30 -15.33 -22.92
C THR A 109 3.06 -15.60 -22.07
N TYR A 110 2.84 -14.85 -20.98
CA TYR A 110 1.76 -15.11 -20.03
C TYR A 110 0.37 -15.04 -20.65
N GLY A 111 0.12 -14.05 -21.54
CA GLY A 111 -1.14 -13.97 -22.27
C GLY A 111 -1.40 -15.21 -23.12
N ALA A 112 -0.37 -15.67 -23.82
CA ALA A 112 -0.45 -16.88 -24.65
C ALA A 112 -0.55 -18.18 -23.84
N LEU A 113 0.16 -18.26 -22.72
CA LEU A 113 0.08 -19.39 -21.78
C LEU A 113 -1.33 -19.50 -21.19
N LEU A 114 -1.92 -18.39 -20.74
CA LEU A 114 -3.28 -18.34 -20.23
C LEU A 114 -4.31 -18.72 -21.29
N ALA A 115 -4.25 -18.11 -22.48
CA ALA A 115 -5.16 -18.45 -23.57
C ALA A 115 -5.05 -19.93 -23.95
N ASN A 116 -3.83 -20.44 -24.10
CA ASN A 116 -3.62 -21.83 -24.44
C ASN A 116 -4.16 -22.76 -23.35
N SER A 117 -3.92 -22.45 -22.07
CA SER A 117 -4.42 -23.23 -20.93
C SER A 117 -5.93 -23.38 -20.91
N VAL A 118 -6.67 -22.39 -21.45
CA VAL A 118 -8.14 -22.42 -21.58
C VAL A 118 -8.58 -23.18 -22.84
N LEU A 119 -7.83 -23.10 -23.93
CA LEU A 119 -8.12 -23.84 -25.16
C LEU A 119 -7.77 -25.34 -25.07
N ARG A 120 -6.76 -25.72 -24.29
CA ARG A 120 -6.29 -27.11 -24.18
C ARG A 120 -7.38 -28.08 -23.68
N PRO A 121 -8.20 -27.75 -22.68
CA PRO A 121 -9.37 -28.56 -22.32
C PRO A 121 -10.29 -28.80 -23.52
N ILE A 122 -10.62 -27.77 -24.31
CA ILE A 122 -11.46 -27.89 -25.52
C ILE A 122 -10.84 -28.86 -26.53
N LEU A 123 -9.54 -28.71 -26.80
CA LEU A 123 -8.80 -29.57 -27.73
C LEU A 123 -8.65 -31.00 -27.22
N SER A 124 -8.50 -31.18 -25.91
CA SER A 124 -8.46 -32.51 -25.28
C SER A 124 -9.81 -33.19 -25.26
N THR A 125 -10.91 -32.43 -25.28
CA THR A 125 -12.28 -32.97 -25.35
C THR A 125 -12.71 -33.35 -26.75
N GLN A 126 -12.01 -32.89 -27.80
CA GLN A 126 -12.37 -33.11 -29.21
C GLN A 126 -12.13 -34.53 -29.74
N SER A 127 -12.10 -35.54 -28.86
CA SER A 127 -12.81 -36.79 -29.14
C SER A 127 -14.35 -36.63 -29.05
N PHE A 128 -14.87 -35.45 -29.40
CA PHE A 128 -16.29 -35.14 -29.46
C PHE A 128 -16.88 -35.82 -30.70
N GLY A 129 -17.44 -37.00 -30.49
CA GLY A 129 -18.21 -37.74 -31.49
C GLY A 129 -17.65 -39.12 -31.88
N GLU A 130 -16.46 -39.50 -31.43
CA GLU A 130 -16.04 -40.90 -31.54
C GLU A 130 -16.55 -41.70 -30.34
N VAL A 131 -17.52 -42.57 -30.63
CA VAL A 131 -18.14 -43.53 -29.70
C VAL A 131 -17.10 -44.42 -29.00
N SER A 132 -15.87 -44.50 -29.52
CA SER A 132 -14.76 -45.34 -29.01
C SER A 132 -13.71 -44.61 -28.17
N SER A 133 -13.84 -43.30 -27.92
CA SER A 133 -12.84 -42.57 -27.13
C SER A 133 -13.12 -42.66 -25.62
N ASN A 134 -12.07 -42.92 -24.84
CA ASN A 134 -12.17 -42.98 -23.38
C ASN A 134 -12.72 -41.66 -22.85
N HIS A 135 -13.80 -41.74 -22.06
CA HIS A 135 -14.40 -40.59 -21.40
C HIS A 135 -13.34 -39.89 -20.55
N LEU A 136 -13.03 -38.63 -20.82
CA LEU A 136 -12.18 -37.83 -19.93
C LEU A 136 -12.79 -37.86 -18.53
N HIS A 137 -12.05 -38.39 -17.56
CA HIS A 137 -12.51 -38.44 -16.19
C HIS A 137 -12.40 -37.04 -15.57
N ILE A 138 -13.32 -36.70 -14.66
CA ILE A 138 -13.30 -35.42 -13.89
C ILE A 138 -11.91 -35.17 -13.26
N LEU A 139 -11.16 -36.22 -12.96
CA LEU A 139 -9.80 -36.16 -12.43
C LEU A 139 -8.76 -35.58 -13.42
N ASP A 140 -8.86 -35.93 -14.70
CA ASP A 140 -7.96 -35.41 -15.74
C ASP A 140 -8.16 -33.90 -15.93
N TRP A 141 -9.42 -33.46 -15.82
CA TRP A 141 -9.78 -32.05 -15.76
C TRP A 141 -9.14 -31.36 -14.56
N MET A 142 -9.24 -31.94 -13.37
CA MET A 142 -8.66 -31.36 -12.13
C MET A 142 -7.13 -31.23 -12.20
N LEU A 143 -6.43 -32.15 -12.86
CA LEU A 143 -4.97 -32.08 -13.04
C LEU A 143 -4.55 -30.98 -14.01
N LEU A 144 -5.23 -30.87 -15.16
CA LEU A 144 -5.01 -29.79 -16.12
C LEU A 144 -5.27 -28.42 -15.48
N TRP A 145 -6.29 -28.37 -14.63
CA TRP A 145 -6.67 -27.21 -13.84
C TRP A 145 -5.64 -26.74 -12.84
N ARG A 146 -5.05 -27.64 -12.07
CA ARG A 146 -3.98 -27.31 -11.12
C ARG A 146 -2.79 -26.63 -11.82
N GLY A 147 -2.55 -26.98 -13.10
CA GLY A 147 -1.58 -26.30 -13.95
C GLY A 147 -1.96 -24.85 -14.28
N VAL A 148 -3.23 -24.60 -14.67
CA VAL A 148 -3.74 -23.24 -14.96
C VAL A 148 -3.70 -22.36 -13.71
N GLU A 149 -4.11 -22.90 -12.57
CA GLU A 149 -4.03 -22.20 -11.28
C GLU A 149 -2.60 -21.82 -10.92
N SER A 150 -1.62 -22.69 -11.22
CA SER A 150 -0.20 -22.38 -11.02
C SER A 150 0.24 -21.19 -11.88
N ILE A 151 -0.18 -21.11 -13.15
CA ILE A 151 0.11 -19.98 -14.04
C ILE A 151 -0.57 -18.70 -13.54
N ILE A 152 -1.83 -18.77 -13.09
CA ILE A 152 -2.57 -17.64 -12.52
C ILE A 152 -1.96 -17.17 -11.19
N ASN A 153 -1.45 -18.07 -10.36
CA ASN A 153 -0.79 -17.70 -9.11
C ASN A 153 0.57 -17.03 -9.35
N ILE A 154 1.26 -17.40 -10.43
CA ILE A 154 2.48 -16.74 -10.89
C ILE A 154 2.17 -15.40 -11.57
N THR A 155 0.99 -15.26 -12.19
CA THR A 155 0.59 -14.07 -12.96
C THR A 155 -0.39 -13.20 -12.18
N SER A 156 0.04 -12.04 -11.67
CA SER A 156 -0.83 -11.15 -10.90
C SER A 156 -2.13 -10.76 -11.65
N ALA A 157 -3.22 -10.47 -10.93
CA ALA A 157 -4.50 -10.10 -11.54
C ALA A 157 -4.43 -8.83 -12.41
N SER A 158 -3.49 -7.92 -12.12
CA SER A 158 -3.19 -6.76 -12.97
C SER A 158 -2.44 -7.16 -14.24
N SER A 159 -1.47 -8.08 -14.15
CA SER A 159 -0.78 -8.67 -15.32
C SER A 159 -1.76 -9.37 -16.26
N ILE A 160 -2.78 -10.05 -15.74
CA ILE A 160 -3.84 -10.65 -16.57
C ILE A 160 -4.63 -9.57 -17.31
N LYS A 161 -4.95 -8.44 -16.65
CA LYS A 161 -5.64 -7.32 -17.31
C LYS A 161 -4.79 -6.66 -18.39
N THR A 162 -3.48 -6.52 -18.19
CA THR A 162 -2.58 -5.92 -19.20
C THR A 162 -2.42 -6.79 -20.44
N THR A 163 -2.59 -8.12 -20.32
CA THR A 163 -2.58 -9.01 -21.49
C THR A 163 -3.83 -8.89 -22.36
N GLY A 164 -4.91 -8.24 -21.88
CA GLY A 164 -6.19 -8.20 -22.57
C GLY A 164 -7.03 -9.48 -22.46
N MET A 165 -6.53 -10.52 -21.78
CA MET A 165 -7.21 -11.82 -21.59
C MET A 165 -8.26 -11.81 -20.47
N ALA A 166 -8.39 -10.72 -19.72
CA ALA A 166 -9.36 -10.60 -18.62
C ALA A 166 -10.81 -10.99 -18.97
N PRO A 167 -11.35 -10.70 -20.18
CA PRO A 167 -12.70 -11.13 -20.55
C PRO A 167 -12.94 -12.65 -20.49
N LEU A 168 -11.92 -13.50 -20.68
CA LEU A 168 -12.02 -14.97 -20.51
C LEU A 168 -12.46 -15.35 -19.10
N PHE A 169 -12.17 -14.51 -18.12
CA PHE A 169 -12.44 -14.76 -16.70
C PHE A 169 -13.68 -14.03 -16.20
N SER A 170 -14.36 -13.26 -17.06
CA SER A 170 -15.60 -12.55 -16.70
C SER A 170 -16.77 -13.52 -16.58
N ARG A 171 -17.54 -13.42 -15.50
CA ARG A 171 -18.74 -14.24 -15.25
C ARG A 171 -19.96 -13.34 -15.03
N PRO A 172 -21.12 -13.67 -15.65
CA PRO A 172 -22.37 -13.03 -15.27
C PRO A 172 -22.70 -13.34 -13.79
N PRO A 173 -23.41 -12.44 -13.09
CA PRO A 173 -23.83 -12.67 -11.71
C PRO A 173 -24.64 -13.97 -11.58
N MET A 174 -24.32 -14.79 -10.58
CA MET A 174 -24.99 -16.07 -10.31
C MET A 174 -26.06 -15.90 -9.23
N ASP A 175 -27.23 -16.51 -9.45
CA ASP A 175 -28.25 -16.67 -8.40
C ASP A 175 -27.98 -17.93 -7.57
N LEU A 176 -27.21 -17.73 -6.50
CA LEU A 176 -26.86 -18.80 -5.56
C LEU A 176 -28.07 -19.37 -4.82
N ILE A 177 -29.17 -18.61 -4.71
CA ILE A 177 -30.38 -19.04 -4.01
C ILE A 177 -31.15 -20.03 -4.89
N ALA A 178 -31.37 -19.70 -6.16
CA ALA A 178 -32.03 -20.59 -7.12
C ALA A 178 -31.30 -21.94 -7.26
N SER A 179 -29.96 -21.91 -7.28
CA SER A 179 -29.12 -23.10 -7.44
C SER A 179 -29.13 -24.09 -6.27
N THR A 180 -29.56 -23.65 -5.08
CA THR A 180 -29.61 -24.50 -3.88
C THR A 180 -30.64 -25.62 -4.06
N ALA A 181 -31.67 -25.40 -4.88
CA ALA A 181 -32.69 -26.40 -5.21
C ALA A 181 -32.14 -27.58 -6.06
N ALA A 182 -30.99 -27.39 -6.71
CA ALA A 182 -30.35 -28.40 -7.56
C ALA A 182 -29.30 -29.25 -6.82
N ILE A 183 -28.98 -28.93 -5.55
CA ILE A 183 -28.04 -29.71 -4.75
C ILE A 183 -28.73 -31.02 -4.30
N PRO A 184 -28.12 -32.20 -4.52
CA PRO A 184 -28.64 -33.46 -4.01
C PRO A 184 -28.85 -33.42 -2.49
N LYS A 185 -30.06 -33.79 -2.04
CA LYS A 185 -30.44 -33.74 -0.62
C LYS A 185 -29.52 -34.56 0.28
N ASP A 186 -29.02 -35.69 -0.22
CA ASP A 186 -28.14 -36.58 0.54
C ASP A 186 -26.80 -35.92 0.88
N LEU A 187 -26.25 -35.09 -0.02
CA LEU A 187 -25.00 -34.35 0.22
C LEU A 187 -25.20 -33.23 1.26
N LEU A 188 -26.35 -32.54 1.21
CA LEU A 188 -26.71 -31.56 2.24
C LEU A 188 -26.90 -32.23 3.60
N LEU A 189 -27.49 -33.42 3.61
CA LEU A 189 -27.68 -34.23 4.82
C LEU A 189 -26.33 -34.66 5.41
N MET A 190 -25.41 -35.17 4.58
CA MET A 190 -24.06 -35.57 5.00
C MET A 190 -23.29 -34.42 5.66
N ILE A 191 -23.29 -33.24 5.06
CA ILE A 191 -22.65 -32.04 5.65
C ILE A 191 -23.31 -31.67 6.98
N SER A 192 -24.63 -31.80 7.09
CA SER A 192 -25.35 -31.47 8.33
C SER A 192 -25.03 -32.40 9.51
N PHE A 193 -24.42 -33.56 9.25
CA PHE A 193 -23.99 -34.53 10.27
C PHE A 193 -22.54 -34.36 10.73
N ILE A 194 -21.76 -33.46 10.13
CA ILE A 194 -20.40 -33.15 10.59
C ILE A 194 -20.51 -32.40 11.92
N ASP A 195 -20.09 -33.05 13.01
CA ASP A 195 -20.16 -32.51 14.37
C ASP A 195 -18.92 -31.67 14.72
N ARG A 196 -18.96 -30.93 15.83
CA ARG A 196 -17.84 -30.05 16.25
C ARG A 196 -16.57 -30.81 16.66
N GLY A 197 -16.64 -32.12 16.87
CA GLY A 197 -15.50 -32.97 17.21
C GLY A 197 -14.81 -33.56 16.00
N ASP A 198 -15.45 -33.52 14.84
CA ASP A 198 -14.94 -34.01 13.57
C ASP A 198 -13.87 -33.07 12.99
N PRO A 199 -12.69 -33.59 12.57
CA PRO A 199 -11.65 -32.80 11.92
C PRO A 199 -12.14 -31.96 10.72
N ASP A 200 -13.15 -32.44 10.00
CA ASP A 200 -13.69 -31.79 8.81
C ASP A 200 -14.65 -30.62 9.16
N PHE A 201 -14.99 -30.42 10.43
CA PHE A 201 -15.88 -29.34 10.87
C PHE A 201 -15.32 -27.94 10.57
N THR A 202 -14.00 -27.77 10.57
CA THR A 202 -13.35 -26.49 10.22
C THR A 202 -13.60 -26.10 8.77
N ASP A 203 -13.88 -27.07 7.90
CA ASP A 203 -14.09 -26.89 6.46
C ASP A 203 -15.59 -26.92 6.08
N LEU A 204 -16.50 -26.96 7.06
CA LEU A 204 -17.95 -27.01 6.84
C LEU A 204 -18.45 -25.90 5.91
N GLN A 205 -17.94 -24.68 6.09
CA GLN A 205 -18.28 -23.54 5.25
C GLN A 205 -17.75 -23.72 3.81
N ALA A 206 -16.58 -24.32 3.65
CA ALA A 206 -16.00 -24.63 2.35
C ALA A 206 -16.83 -25.71 1.63
N TYR A 207 -17.26 -26.77 2.31
CA TYR A 207 -18.13 -27.79 1.74
C TYR A 207 -19.50 -27.24 1.34
N GLN A 208 -20.11 -26.39 2.16
CA GLN A 208 -21.39 -25.75 1.82
C GLN A 208 -21.26 -24.84 0.59
N ASN A 209 -20.18 -24.06 0.51
CA ASN A 209 -19.91 -23.22 -0.65
C ASN A 209 -19.60 -24.06 -1.90
N GLY A 210 -18.86 -25.16 -1.74
CA GLY A 210 -18.58 -26.13 -2.79
C GLY A 210 -19.85 -26.77 -3.33
N LEU A 211 -20.77 -27.21 -2.46
CA LEU A 211 -22.06 -27.77 -2.88
C LEU A 211 -22.94 -26.73 -3.56
N ARG A 212 -22.99 -25.48 -3.09
CA ARG A 212 -23.73 -24.41 -3.79
C ARG A 212 -23.18 -24.16 -5.18
N ALA A 213 -21.86 -24.11 -5.32
CA ALA A 213 -21.23 -24.02 -6.63
C ALA A 213 -21.59 -25.24 -7.50
N LEU A 214 -21.39 -26.46 -7.01
CA LEU A 214 -21.75 -27.66 -7.77
C LEU A 214 -23.24 -27.71 -8.13
N GLY A 215 -24.13 -27.21 -7.27
CA GLY A 215 -25.56 -27.05 -7.54
C GLY A 215 -25.83 -26.06 -8.68
N CYS A 216 -25.13 -24.92 -8.74
CA CYS A 216 -25.21 -23.99 -9.88
C CYS A 216 -24.77 -24.66 -11.19
N LEU A 217 -23.67 -25.42 -11.13
CA LEU A 217 -23.14 -26.14 -12.28
C LEU A 217 -24.16 -27.20 -12.76
N PHE A 218 -24.75 -27.93 -11.82
CA PHE A 218 -25.73 -28.98 -12.10
C PHE A 218 -27.06 -28.44 -12.64
N ASP A 219 -27.60 -27.35 -12.08
CA ASP A 219 -28.77 -26.65 -12.61
C ASP A 219 -28.52 -26.14 -14.04
N SER A 220 -27.31 -25.64 -14.30
CA SER A 220 -26.89 -25.24 -15.64
C SER A 220 -26.81 -26.45 -16.60
N LEU A 221 -26.31 -27.61 -16.12
CA LEU A 221 -26.14 -28.83 -16.93
C LEU A 221 -27.51 -29.39 -17.33
N GLY A 222 -28.48 -29.31 -16.41
CA GLY A 222 -29.86 -29.76 -16.64
C GLY A 222 -30.61 -28.99 -17.74
N ARG A 223 -30.12 -27.81 -18.13
CA ARG A 223 -30.68 -26.99 -19.23
C ARG A 223 -29.99 -27.23 -20.59
N GLY A 224 -29.01 -28.14 -20.64
CA GLY A 224 -28.23 -28.49 -21.84
C GLY A 224 -26.82 -27.91 -21.82
N ILE A 225 -25.88 -28.57 -22.52
CA ILE A 225 -24.49 -28.12 -22.65
C ILE A 225 -24.38 -27.15 -23.82
N ASP A 226 -24.39 -25.84 -23.55
CA ASP A 226 -24.10 -24.81 -24.55
C ASP A 226 -22.60 -24.43 -24.59
N SER A 227 -22.17 -23.69 -25.61
CA SER A 227 -20.76 -23.31 -25.81
C SER A 227 -20.18 -22.47 -24.66
N VAL A 228 -21.01 -21.66 -24.01
CA VAL A 228 -20.65 -20.89 -22.81
C VAL A 228 -20.54 -21.82 -21.60
N MET A 229 -21.32 -22.89 -21.56
CA MET A 229 -21.23 -23.94 -20.56
C MET A 229 -19.94 -24.74 -20.69
N LEU A 230 -19.48 -25.05 -21.90
CA LEU A 230 -18.15 -25.61 -22.16
C LEU A 230 -17.07 -24.68 -21.61
N LEU A 231 -17.11 -23.39 -21.93
CA LEU A 231 -16.20 -22.38 -21.36
C LEU A 231 -16.33 -22.21 -19.83
N ARG A 232 -17.54 -22.37 -19.25
CA ARG A 232 -17.80 -22.29 -17.81
C ARG A 232 -17.36 -23.53 -17.05
N ILE A 233 -17.50 -24.72 -17.61
CA ILE A 233 -16.94 -25.98 -17.06
C ILE A 233 -15.41 -25.88 -17.08
N ILE A 234 -14.86 -25.35 -18.18
CA ILE A 234 -13.43 -25.00 -18.36
C ILE A 234 -13.04 -23.74 -17.60
N THR A 235 -13.92 -23.13 -16.81
CA THR A 235 -13.53 -22.03 -15.92
C THR A 235 -14.19 -21.99 -14.54
N TRP A 236 -14.76 -23.12 -14.12
CA TRP A 236 -15.61 -23.20 -12.94
C TRP A 236 -14.85 -22.91 -11.63
N GLY A 237 -13.60 -23.40 -11.54
CA GLY A 237 -12.75 -23.21 -10.36
C GLY A 237 -12.14 -21.81 -10.21
N THR A 238 -12.14 -20.98 -11.26
CA THR A 238 -11.46 -19.66 -11.22
C THR A 238 -12.25 -18.59 -10.46
N GLY A 239 -13.53 -18.85 -10.16
CA GLY A 239 -14.44 -17.91 -9.50
C GLY A 239 -14.99 -18.37 -8.16
N ALA A 240 -14.77 -19.62 -7.74
CA ALA A 240 -15.20 -20.14 -6.44
C ALA A 240 -14.28 -19.60 -5.31
N GLY A 241 -14.30 -18.28 -5.10
CA GLY A 241 -13.57 -17.62 -4.02
C GLY A 241 -13.20 -16.15 -4.23
N ARG A 242 -13.27 -15.62 -5.46
CA ARG A 242 -12.87 -14.23 -5.75
C ARG A 242 -13.98 -13.45 -6.46
N ASN A 243 -14.89 -12.88 -5.67
CA ASN A 243 -15.73 -11.78 -6.11
C ASN A 243 -14.82 -10.60 -6.50
N MET A 244 -14.76 -10.25 -7.79
CA MET A 244 -13.96 -9.12 -8.29
C MET A 244 -14.50 -7.73 -7.89
N ASP A 245 -15.64 -7.66 -7.20
CA ASP A 245 -16.20 -6.42 -6.65
C ASP A 245 -15.69 -6.12 -5.21
N HIS A 246 -14.98 -7.06 -4.59
CA HIS A 246 -14.40 -6.92 -3.25
C HIS A 246 -12.98 -7.52 -3.21
N LEU A 247 -11.96 -6.66 -3.30
CA LEU A 247 -10.60 -7.09 -2.98
C LEU A 247 -10.54 -7.45 -1.49
N ARG A 248 -10.29 -8.73 -1.19
CA ARG A 248 -10.14 -9.26 0.17
C ARG A 248 -8.65 -9.35 0.48
N THR A 249 -8.20 -8.62 1.50
CA THR A 249 -6.81 -8.61 1.99
C THR A 249 -6.78 -8.89 3.50
N THR A 250 -5.60 -9.02 4.10
CA THR A 250 -5.51 -9.11 5.57
C THR A 250 -5.58 -7.72 6.21
N ALA A 251 -4.76 -6.76 5.75
CA ALA A 251 -4.68 -5.41 6.31
C ALA A 251 -5.05 -4.33 5.29
N ILE A 252 -5.85 -3.33 5.69
CA ILE A 252 -6.06 -2.11 4.90
C ILE A 252 -5.30 -0.96 5.55
N ILE A 253 -4.27 -0.45 4.89
CA ILE A 253 -3.57 0.77 5.31
C ILE A 253 -4.25 1.98 4.69
N VAL A 254 -4.56 2.98 5.52
CA VAL A 254 -5.10 4.26 5.05
C VAL A 254 -4.06 5.34 5.23
N GLY A 255 -3.65 5.96 4.13
CA GLY A 255 -2.62 6.99 4.08
C GLY A 255 -1.28 6.43 3.60
N GLY A 256 -0.78 6.97 2.49
CA GLY A 256 0.51 6.67 1.85
C GLY A 256 1.62 7.65 2.21
N GLY A 257 1.54 8.26 3.40
CA GLY A 257 2.64 9.07 3.95
C GLY A 257 3.81 8.22 4.46
N PRO A 258 4.82 8.83 5.10
CA PRO A 258 6.00 8.09 5.56
C PRO A 258 5.66 6.93 6.50
N VAL A 259 4.72 7.13 7.43
CA VAL A 259 4.26 6.10 8.37
C VAL A 259 3.52 4.97 7.66
N GLY A 260 2.69 5.30 6.67
CA GLY A 260 1.93 4.32 5.87
C GLY A 260 2.81 3.47 4.96
N LEU A 261 3.78 4.08 4.27
CA LEU A 261 4.76 3.33 3.47
C LEU A 261 5.70 2.48 4.34
N THR A 262 6.07 2.98 5.52
CA THR A 262 6.76 2.17 6.53
C THR A 262 5.92 0.95 6.91
N ALA A 263 4.58 1.10 7.01
CA ALA A 263 3.68 -0.01 7.34
C ALA A 263 3.58 -1.02 6.22
N ALA A 264 3.47 -0.56 4.97
CA ALA A 264 3.54 -1.42 3.80
C ALA A 264 4.84 -2.24 3.80
N LEU A 265 6.00 -1.61 3.99
CA LEU A 265 7.30 -2.29 3.99
C LEU A 265 7.43 -3.29 5.14
N ALA A 266 7.00 -2.91 6.34
CA ALA A 266 6.99 -3.79 7.51
C ALA A 266 6.09 -5.01 7.30
N LEU A 267 4.88 -4.82 6.75
CA LEU A 267 3.94 -5.92 6.46
C LEU A 267 4.46 -6.84 5.35
N THR A 268 5.07 -6.30 4.29
CA THR A 268 5.75 -7.09 3.25
C THR A 268 6.77 -8.02 3.87
N ARG A 269 7.65 -7.49 4.73
CA ARG A 269 8.68 -8.29 5.40
C ARG A 269 8.08 -9.31 6.38
N ALA A 270 6.96 -8.98 7.02
CA ALA A 270 6.24 -9.90 7.89
C ALA A 270 5.43 -10.97 7.13
N SER A 271 5.40 -10.92 5.79
CA SER A 271 4.55 -11.76 4.93
C SER A 271 3.05 -11.63 5.28
N ILE A 272 2.60 -10.42 5.59
CA ILE A 272 1.18 -10.11 5.84
C ILE A 272 0.65 -9.36 4.62
N ASP A 273 -0.40 -9.87 4.00
CA ASP A 273 -1.02 -9.25 2.83
C ASP A 273 -1.70 -7.92 3.20
N PHE A 274 -1.59 -6.92 2.33
CA PHE A 274 -2.18 -5.61 2.58
C PHE A 274 -2.64 -4.91 1.30
N ILE A 275 -3.51 -3.93 1.49
CA ILE A 275 -3.83 -2.90 0.50
C ILE A 275 -3.57 -1.54 1.12
N LEU A 276 -2.95 -0.62 0.39
CA LEU A 276 -2.75 0.76 0.82
C LEU A 276 -3.63 1.70 0.00
N LEU A 277 -4.36 2.58 0.69
CA LEU A 277 -5.23 3.59 0.09
C LEU A 277 -4.66 4.99 0.36
N GLU A 278 -4.24 5.68 -0.70
CA GLU A 278 -3.74 7.06 -0.66
C GLU A 278 -4.72 8.00 -1.34
N ARG A 279 -5.08 9.11 -0.69
CA ARG A 279 -6.05 10.08 -1.20
C ARG A 279 -5.50 10.94 -2.34
N ARG A 280 -4.20 11.21 -2.36
CA ARG A 280 -3.50 11.97 -3.39
C ARG A 280 -3.39 11.16 -4.68
N LYS A 281 -3.19 11.84 -5.80
CA LYS A 281 -3.02 11.20 -7.12
C LYS A 281 -1.72 10.41 -7.22
N GLU A 282 -0.69 10.88 -6.54
CA GLU A 282 0.65 10.29 -6.50
C GLU A 282 1.05 10.08 -5.04
N VAL A 283 1.81 9.01 -4.80
CA VAL A 283 2.36 8.68 -3.48
C VAL A 283 3.50 9.63 -3.13
N VAL A 284 4.42 9.85 -4.07
CA VAL A 284 5.60 10.69 -3.90
C VAL A 284 5.30 12.07 -4.48
N VAL A 285 5.01 13.03 -3.60
CA VAL A 285 4.76 14.43 -3.98
C VAL A 285 5.82 15.36 -3.41
N GLU A 286 6.15 16.42 -4.15
CA GLU A 286 7.10 17.44 -3.72
C GLU A 286 6.41 18.53 -2.89
N GLU A 287 5.95 18.16 -1.69
CA GLU A 287 5.22 19.06 -0.79
C GLU A 287 5.67 18.94 0.67
N GLY A 288 5.61 20.06 1.39
CA GLY A 288 5.84 20.16 2.83
C GLY A 288 7.30 20.40 3.22
N SER A 289 7.53 20.46 4.53
CA SER A 289 8.86 20.73 5.10
C SER A 289 9.80 19.53 5.04
N ASP A 290 11.10 19.81 5.17
CA ASP A 290 12.09 18.78 5.48
C ASP A 290 11.77 18.07 6.80
N MET A 291 12.31 16.86 6.92
CA MET A 291 12.16 15.98 8.07
C MET A 291 13.53 15.70 8.69
N THR A 292 13.53 15.46 9.99
CA THR A 292 14.72 14.96 10.69
C THR A 292 14.50 13.50 11.06
N ILE A 293 15.36 12.60 10.62
CA ILE A 293 15.43 11.22 11.11
C ILE A 293 16.39 11.19 12.29
N LEU A 294 15.88 10.76 13.44
CA LEU A 294 16.61 10.68 14.69
C LEU A 294 17.35 9.34 14.80
N PRO A 295 18.45 9.28 15.57
CA PRO A 295 19.24 8.05 15.71
C PRO A 295 18.48 6.81 16.17
N MET A 296 17.36 6.97 16.88
CA MET A 296 16.49 5.86 17.27
C MET A 296 15.78 5.22 16.07
N THR A 297 15.32 6.02 15.11
CA THR A 297 14.67 5.54 13.88
C THR A 297 15.70 5.12 12.84
N MET A 298 16.93 5.64 12.92
CA MET A 298 18.05 5.16 12.10
C MET A 298 18.28 3.66 12.23
N ARG A 299 18.10 3.09 13.42
CA ARG A 299 18.20 1.63 13.60
C ARG A 299 17.09 0.85 12.88
N VAL A 300 15.90 1.44 12.73
CA VAL A 300 14.81 0.85 11.95
C VAL A 300 15.14 0.93 10.46
N ILE A 301 15.64 2.08 10.02
CA ILE A 301 16.14 2.31 8.65
C ILE A 301 17.25 1.30 8.28
N ASP A 302 18.21 1.05 9.19
CA ASP A 302 19.27 0.05 9.00
C ASP A 302 18.68 -1.35 8.75
N GLN A 303 17.73 -1.77 9.57
CA GLN A 303 17.09 -3.09 9.44
C GLN A 303 16.20 -3.22 8.20
N MET A 304 15.72 -2.11 7.66
CA MET A 304 15.02 -2.06 6.38
C MET A 304 15.99 -2.06 5.18
N ASN A 305 17.31 -2.07 5.41
CA ASN A 305 18.36 -1.90 4.39
C ASN A 305 18.23 -0.59 3.61
N LEU A 306 17.76 0.48 4.27
CA LEU A 306 17.53 1.79 3.66
C LEU A 306 18.67 2.78 3.90
N SER A 307 19.66 2.42 4.72
CA SER A 307 20.76 3.33 5.10
C SER A 307 21.64 3.70 3.91
N ASP A 308 21.98 2.76 3.04
CA ASP A 308 22.80 3.02 1.86
C ASP A 308 22.09 3.96 0.86
N PRO A 309 20.82 3.71 0.46
CA PRO A 309 20.05 4.67 -0.34
C PRO A 309 19.96 6.06 0.31
N LEU A 310 19.64 6.13 1.60
CA LEU A 310 19.50 7.40 2.31
C LEU A 310 20.82 8.13 2.51
N SER A 311 21.95 7.40 2.58
CA SER A 311 23.28 7.95 2.79
C SER A 311 23.69 9.01 1.76
N ARG A 312 23.12 8.89 0.55
CA ARG A 312 23.42 9.73 -0.62
C ARG A 312 22.58 11.00 -0.69
N ILE A 313 21.54 11.12 0.13
CA ILE A 313 20.51 12.17 0.00
C ILE A 313 20.26 12.94 1.29
N TRP A 314 20.82 12.51 2.41
CA TRP A 314 20.65 13.16 3.71
C TRP A 314 21.86 14.01 4.12
N ASN A 315 21.67 14.92 5.07
CA ASN A 315 22.76 15.70 5.62
C ASN A 315 22.87 15.47 7.14
N PRO A 316 24.03 15.02 7.67
CA PRO A 316 24.20 14.83 9.10
C PRO A 316 24.23 16.17 9.83
N VAL A 317 23.41 16.30 10.86
CA VAL A 317 23.40 17.48 11.73
C VAL A 317 24.27 17.21 12.96
N SER A 318 25.46 17.79 12.97
CA SER A 318 26.43 17.57 14.06
C SER A 318 26.19 18.43 15.30
N GLY A 319 25.43 19.52 15.13
CA GLY A 319 25.04 20.47 16.17
C GLY A 319 24.14 21.56 15.59
N ILE A 320 23.60 22.39 16.47
CA ILE A 320 22.72 23.51 16.11
C ILE A 320 23.29 24.78 16.72
N SER A 321 23.57 25.79 15.88
CA SER A 321 23.93 27.13 16.34
C SER A 321 22.68 27.83 16.88
N ARG A 322 22.77 28.49 18.03
CA ARG A 322 21.62 29.17 18.64
C ARG A 322 21.90 30.66 18.74
N ILE A 323 20.95 31.47 18.30
CA ILE A 323 21.02 32.93 18.30
C ILE A 323 19.77 33.53 18.93
N ASP A 324 19.83 34.78 19.38
CA ASP A 324 18.65 35.54 19.80
C ASP A 324 18.03 36.35 18.63
N HIS A 325 16.89 37.01 18.86
CA HIS A 325 16.21 37.86 17.88
C HIS A 325 17.07 39.02 17.32
N ASN A 326 18.18 39.39 17.97
CA ASN A 326 19.12 40.39 17.48
C ASN A 326 20.28 39.79 16.67
N GLY A 327 20.29 38.47 16.49
CA GLY A 327 21.32 37.73 15.76
C GLY A 327 22.58 37.50 16.59
N ARG A 328 22.53 37.69 17.92
CA ARG A 328 23.66 37.40 18.81
C ARG A 328 23.68 35.92 19.17
N GLY A 329 24.83 35.26 19.06
CA GLY A 329 25.01 33.89 19.51
C GLY A 329 24.72 33.70 21.00
N ILE A 330 23.88 32.71 21.32
CA ILE A 330 23.57 32.25 22.68
C ILE A 330 24.14 30.84 22.95
N GLY A 331 25.06 30.39 22.11
CA GLY A 331 25.78 29.13 22.24
C GLY A 331 25.39 28.09 21.20
N GLU A 332 25.92 26.88 21.35
CA GLU A 332 25.64 25.75 20.45
C GLU A 332 24.99 24.59 21.19
N PHE A 333 24.07 23.91 20.52
CA PHE A 333 23.52 22.63 20.95
C PHE A 333 24.34 21.49 20.34
N ARG A 334 25.11 20.78 21.18
CA ARG A 334 26.09 19.75 20.76
C ARG A 334 25.70 18.33 21.21
N VAL A 335 24.50 18.14 21.74
CA VAL A 335 23.99 16.82 22.19
C VAL A 335 24.10 15.75 21.09
N PHE A 336 23.96 16.13 19.82
CA PHE A 336 24.03 15.22 18.68
C PHE A 336 25.40 14.53 18.54
N GLN A 337 26.48 15.15 19.03
CA GLN A 337 27.80 14.52 19.05
C GLN A 337 27.87 13.34 20.04
N TYR A 338 27.19 13.46 21.18
CA TYR A 338 27.08 12.38 22.16
C TYR A 338 26.13 11.27 21.68
N LEU A 339 25.06 11.63 20.97
CA LEU A 339 24.19 10.67 20.31
C LEU A 339 24.93 9.82 19.30
N ARG A 340 25.76 10.42 18.43
CA ARG A 340 26.57 9.65 17.48
C ARG A 340 27.52 8.69 18.19
N LYS A 341 28.21 9.13 19.24
CA LYS A 341 29.11 8.26 20.01
C LYS A 341 28.39 7.07 20.65
N SER A 342 27.11 7.19 20.97
CA SER A 342 26.34 6.14 21.63
C SER A 342 25.54 5.26 20.68
N THR A 343 25.14 5.77 19.51
CA THR A 343 24.22 5.10 18.59
C THR A 343 24.81 4.82 17.20
N GLY A 344 26.00 5.35 16.90
CA GLY A 344 26.62 5.31 15.58
C GLY A 344 26.17 6.43 14.63
N HIS A 345 25.04 7.10 14.93
CA HIS A 345 24.36 7.97 13.98
C HIS A 345 24.21 9.40 14.49
N TYR A 346 24.37 10.39 13.59
CA TYR A 346 23.83 11.73 13.80
C TYR A 346 22.32 11.73 13.50
N PRO A 347 21.57 12.77 13.91
CA PRO A 347 20.32 13.10 13.22
C PRO A 347 20.60 13.48 11.77
N TYR A 348 19.69 13.12 10.89
CA TYR A 348 19.80 13.38 9.46
C TYR A 348 18.61 14.17 8.96
N VAL A 349 18.87 15.26 8.24
CA VAL A 349 17.82 16.05 7.58
C VAL A 349 17.71 15.64 6.12
N LEU A 350 16.48 15.42 5.68
CA LEU A 350 16.15 15.11 4.29
C LEU A 350 14.75 15.64 3.94
N SER A 351 14.51 15.84 2.65
CA SER A 351 13.18 16.23 2.18
C SER A 351 12.17 15.10 2.36
N ARG A 352 10.91 15.47 2.66
CA ARG A 352 9.80 14.50 2.74
C ARG A 352 9.69 13.69 1.44
N LYS A 353 9.88 14.32 0.28
CA LYS A 353 9.87 13.66 -1.04
C LYS A 353 10.92 12.55 -1.10
N ASN A 354 12.15 12.84 -0.70
CA ASN A 354 13.25 11.87 -0.75
C ASN A 354 12.96 10.66 0.15
N LEU A 355 12.44 10.89 1.37
CA LEU A 355 12.05 9.80 2.26
C LEU A 355 10.94 8.93 1.66
N LEU A 356 9.89 9.55 1.12
CA LEU A 356 8.78 8.83 0.48
C LEU A 356 9.27 8.01 -0.72
N ASN A 357 10.13 8.61 -1.56
CA ASN A 357 10.68 7.94 -2.73
C ASN A 357 11.48 6.70 -2.31
N THR A 358 12.38 6.85 -1.34
CA THR A 358 13.18 5.73 -0.84
C THR A 358 12.33 4.62 -0.22
N LEU A 359 11.28 4.96 0.54
CA LEU A 359 10.37 3.98 1.11
C LEU A 359 9.54 3.26 0.03
N TYR A 360 9.10 3.99 -0.99
CA TYR A 360 8.30 3.44 -2.09
C TYR A 360 9.13 2.53 -3.00
N GLU A 361 10.33 2.96 -3.41
CA GLU A 361 11.24 2.18 -4.25
C GLU A 361 11.74 0.91 -3.58
N ALA A 362 11.79 0.88 -2.25
CA ALA A 362 12.18 -0.31 -1.49
C ALA A 362 11.09 -1.39 -1.43
N LEU A 363 9.85 -1.07 -1.80
CA LEU A 363 8.78 -2.06 -1.91
C LEU A 363 8.99 -2.88 -3.19
N PRO A 364 8.85 -4.22 -3.14
CA PRO A 364 8.84 -5.01 -4.36
C PRO A 364 7.62 -4.68 -5.25
N GLU A 365 7.72 -4.96 -6.55
CA GLU A 365 6.70 -4.57 -7.54
C GLU A 365 5.30 -5.09 -7.20
N ASP A 366 5.19 -6.28 -6.63
CA ASP A 366 3.91 -6.86 -6.19
C ASP A 366 3.28 -6.01 -5.05
N ALA A 367 4.08 -5.56 -4.09
CA ALA A 367 3.65 -4.68 -3.02
C ALA A 367 3.29 -3.28 -3.53
N GLN A 368 4.04 -2.73 -4.48
CA GLN A 368 3.70 -1.47 -5.14
C GLN A 368 2.34 -1.56 -5.86
N SER A 369 2.05 -2.69 -6.52
CA SER A 369 0.78 -2.91 -7.22
C SER A 369 -0.46 -2.93 -6.31
N ARG A 370 -0.27 -3.06 -4.99
CA ARG A 370 -1.32 -3.02 -3.96
C ARG A 370 -1.52 -1.62 -3.35
N ILE A 371 -0.84 -0.61 -3.88
CA ILE A 371 -1.01 0.80 -3.50
C ILE A 371 -1.97 1.47 -4.49
N PHE A 372 -3.13 1.90 -4.00
CA PHE A 372 -4.14 2.59 -4.78
C PHE A 372 -4.18 4.08 -4.42
N THR A 373 -3.91 4.93 -5.40
CA THR A 373 -3.98 6.39 -5.27
C THR A 373 -5.36 6.92 -5.62
N SER A 374 -5.61 8.20 -5.33
CA SER A 374 -6.91 8.87 -5.49
C SER A 374 -8.05 8.21 -4.70
N LYS A 375 -7.74 7.53 -3.60
CA LYS A 375 -8.69 6.83 -2.73
C LYS A 375 -8.96 7.64 -1.47
N THR A 376 -10.01 8.46 -1.51
CA THR A 376 -10.50 9.17 -0.33
C THR A 376 -11.57 8.33 0.35
N ILE A 377 -11.39 8.02 1.63
CA ILE A 377 -12.35 7.23 2.41
C ILE A 377 -13.55 8.06 2.81
N THR A 378 -14.73 7.47 2.69
CA THR A 378 -16.01 8.07 3.10
C THR A 378 -16.67 7.34 4.27
N GLY A 379 -16.37 6.05 4.46
CA GLY A 379 -16.98 5.26 5.52
C GLY A 379 -16.25 3.96 5.81
N ILE A 380 -16.44 3.47 7.04
CA ILE A 380 -15.95 2.17 7.50
C ILE A 380 -17.15 1.37 7.98
N HIS A 381 -17.29 0.14 7.50
CA HIS A 381 -18.32 -0.79 7.93
C HIS A 381 -17.69 -2.04 8.54
N ASN A 382 -18.00 -2.30 9.81
CA ASN A 382 -17.53 -3.50 10.49
C ASN A 382 -18.52 -4.65 10.32
N SER A 383 -18.00 -5.85 10.08
CA SER A 383 -18.72 -7.11 10.21
C SER A 383 -18.10 -7.95 11.32
N GLN A 384 -18.70 -9.11 11.62
CA GLN A 384 -18.20 -10.01 12.65
C GLN A 384 -16.76 -10.47 12.34
N ASP A 385 -16.45 -10.74 11.07
CA ASP A 385 -15.20 -11.37 10.64
C ASP A 385 -14.28 -10.45 9.80
N SER A 386 -14.77 -9.29 9.38
CA SER A 386 -14.04 -8.39 8.49
C SER A 386 -14.40 -6.92 8.71
N VAL A 387 -13.65 -6.04 8.06
CA VAL A 387 -13.92 -4.61 7.96
C VAL A 387 -13.84 -4.18 6.50
N THR A 388 -14.77 -3.32 6.09
CA THR A 388 -14.86 -2.79 4.73
C THR A 388 -14.71 -1.28 4.74
N VAL A 389 -13.82 -0.78 3.89
CA VAL A 389 -13.60 0.64 3.64
C VAL A 389 -14.29 1.03 2.33
N SER A 390 -15.10 2.11 2.37
CA SER A 390 -15.71 2.71 1.18
C SER A 390 -14.99 3.99 0.77
N CYS A 391 -14.81 4.19 -0.53
CA CYS A 391 -14.14 5.36 -1.11
C CYS A 391 -15.14 6.28 -1.84
N THR A 392 -14.74 7.53 -2.08
CA THR A 392 -15.54 8.55 -2.79
C THR A 392 -15.90 8.17 -4.22
N ASP A 393 -15.09 7.34 -4.87
CA ASP A 393 -15.30 6.84 -6.24
C ASP A 393 -16.21 5.61 -6.29
N GLY A 394 -16.81 5.21 -5.16
CA GLY A 394 -17.66 4.04 -5.03
C GLY A 394 -16.91 2.72 -4.83
N THR A 395 -15.57 2.71 -4.93
CA THR A 395 -14.78 1.48 -4.70
C THR A 395 -14.80 1.07 -3.23
N LYS A 396 -14.78 -0.25 -2.99
CA LYS A 396 -14.82 -0.85 -1.66
C LYS A 396 -13.71 -1.88 -1.50
N TYR A 397 -13.05 -1.85 -0.34
CA TYR A 397 -11.95 -2.76 0.00
C TYR A 397 -12.27 -3.45 1.32
N SER A 398 -12.08 -4.76 1.39
CA SER A 398 -12.37 -5.53 2.61
C SER A 398 -11.12 -6.21 3.14
N GLY A 399 -10.96 -6.21 4.46
CA GLY A 399 -9.88 -6.92 5.11
C GLY A 399 -10.20 -7.32 6.54
N SER A 400 -9.23 -7.89 7.24
CA SER A 400 -9.41 -8.29 8.63
C SER A 400 -9.31 -7.11 9.61
N PHE A 401 -8.48 -6.11 9.29
CA PHE A 401 -8.35 -4.88 10.06
C PHE A 401 -7.84 -3.69 9.22
N ILE A 402 -7.97 -2.48 9.78
CA ILE A 402 -7.51 -1.22 9.23
C ILE A 402 -6.36 -0.67 10.07
N ILE A 403 -5.30 -0.21 9.42
CA ILE A 403 -4.26 0.65 9.99
C ILE A 403 -4.49 2.09 9.51
N GLY A 404 -4.95 2.96 10.41
CA GLY A 404 -5.08 4.39 10.16
C GLY A 404 -3.73 5.10 10.29
N ALA A 405 -3.14 5.45 9.15
CA ALA A 405 -1.89 6.20 9.02
C ALA A 405 -2.10 7.52 8.24
N ASP A 406 -3.31 8.07 8.30
CA ASP A 406 -3.82 9.19 7.51
C ASP A 406 -3.64 10.57 8.17
N GLY A 407 -2.74 10.64 9.15
CA GLY A 407 -2.21 11.88 9.70
C GLY A 407 -3.09 12.59 10.72
N ALA A 408 -2.74 13.84 11.03
CA ALA A 408 -3.36 14.62 12.11
C ALA A 408 -4.89 14.79 11.92
N TYR A 409 -5.36 14.90 10.67
CA TYR A 409 -6.78 15.01 10.30
C TYR A 409 -7.40 13.66 9.92
N SER A 410 -7.03 12.58 10.63
CA SER A 410 -7.43 11.21 10.33
C SER A 410 -8.96 11.05 10.17
N ALA A 411 -9.37 10.63 8.97
CA ALA A 411 -10.72 10.18 8.68
C ALA A 411 -11.00 8.84 9.38
N VAL A 412 -10.00 7.95 9.46
CA VAL A 412 -10.12 6.66 10.17
C VAL A 412 -10.43 6.89 11.65
N ARG A 413 -9.74 7.82 12.32
CA ARG A 413 -10.00 8.18 13.72
C ARG A 413 -11.43 8.68 13.92
N THR A 414 -11.92 9.53 13.01
CA THR A 414 -13.29 10.05 13.07
C THR A 414 -14.32 8.93 12.92
N GLN A 415 -14.13 8.05 11.94
CA GLN A 415 -15.02 6.89 11.71
C GLN A 415 -14.97 5.90 12.89
N MET A 416 -13.77 5.62 13.42
CA MET A 416 -13.59 4.79 14.62
C MET A 416 -14.38 5.32 15.81
N ARG A 417 -14.34 6.64 16.05
CA ARG A 417 -15.10 7.30 17.10
C ARG A 417 -16.61 7.14 16.90
N ASN A 418 -17.11 7.37 15.69
CA ASN A 418 -18.54 7.28 15.38
C ASN A 418 -19.04 5.85 15.58
N LEU A 419 -18.34 4.86 15.03
CA LEU A 419 -18.70 3.45 15.19
C LEU A 419 -18.72 3.00 16.66
N ALA A 420 -17.78 3.50 17.48
CA ALA A 420 -17.75 3.23 18.91
C ALA A 420 -18.98 3.80 19.63
N LEU A 421 -19.37 5.05 19.32
CA LEU A 421 -20.57 5.67 19.88
C LEU A 421 -21.85 4.94 19.44
N ASP A 422 -21.95 4.58 18.16
CA ASP A 422 -23.11 3.85 17.61
C ASP A 422 -23.26 2.47 18.27
N SER A 423 -22.16 1.89 18.75
CA SER A 423 -22.14 0.62 19.50
C SER A 423 -22.40 0.80 21.01
N GLY A 424 -22.72 2.01 21.47
CA GLY A 424 -23.00 2.34 22.87
C GLY A 424 -21.78 2.54 23.76
N VAL A 425 -20.57 2.60 23.20
CA VAL A 425 -19.34 2.87 23.97
C VAL A 425 -19.27 4.37 24.28
N LEU A 426 -19.30 4.72 25.57
CA LEU A 426 -19.24 6.12 26.01
C LEU A 426 -17.81 6.67 26.10
N SER A 427 -16.82 5.82 26.35
CA SER A 427 -15.41 6.22 26.40
C SER A 427 -14.80 6.19 25.01
N VAL A 428 -14.81 7.33 24.33
CA VAL A 428 -14.25 7.52 22.98
C VAL A 428 -13.33 8.73 22.94
N ASN A 429 -12.47 8.80 21.93
CA ASN A 429 -11.64 9.99 21.71
C ASN A 429 -12.52 11.22 21.41
N GLU A 430 -12.02 12.39 21.79
CA GLU A 430 -12.65 13.67 21.43
C GLU A 430 -12.61 13.92 19.92
N VAL A 431 -13.52 14.77 19.42
CA VAL A 431 -13.58 15.13 17.99
C VAL A 431 -12.32 15.88 17.55
N ASN A 432 -11.89 16.86 18.35
CA ASN A 432 -10.66 17.62 18.16
C ASN A 432 -9.73 17.36 19.36
N PRO A 433 -9.03 16.21 19.38
CA PRO A 433 -8.31 15.75 20.58
C PRO A 433 -6.97 16.46 20.80
N PHE A 434 -6.44 17.12 19.77
CA PHE A 434 -5.15 17.80 19.83
C PHE A 434 -5.33 19.29 20.10
N THR A 435 -4.40 19.86 20.86
CA THR A 435 -4.40 21.27 21.22
C THR A 435 -3.32 22.00 20.43
N THR A 436 -3.64 23.16 19.90
CA THR A 436 -2.72 24.04 19.18
C THR A 436 -2.28 25.15 20.12
N THR A 437 -1.00 25.18 20.45
CA THR A 437 -0.36 26.24 21.24
C THR A 437 0.47 27.19 20.36
N TYR A 438 0.96 26.66 19.24
CA TYR A 438 1.82 27.37 18.31
C TYR A 438 1.29 27.24 16.88
N GLN A 439 1.58 28.24 16.07
CA GLN A 439 1.43 28.20 14.63
C GLN A 439 2.81 28.05 14.00
N ALA A 440 2.90 27.38 12.85
CA ALA A 440 4.12 27.25 12.09
C ALA A 440 4.01 27.74 10.66
N LEU A 441 4.93 28.63 10.27
CA LEU A 441 5.25 28.87 8.86
C LEU A 441 6.47 28.01 8.51
N TRP A 442 6.37 27.20 7.46
CA TRP A 442 7.55 26.56 6.87
C TRP A 442 7.85 27.21 5.52
N ILE A 443 9.12 27.35 5.20
CA ILE A 443 9.63 27.96 3.97
C ILE A 443 10.76 27.11 3.45
N ARG A 444 10.66 26.67 2.20
CA ARG A 444 11.76 26.01 1.48
C ARG A 444 12.31 26.97 0.44
N PHE A 445 13.62 27.13 0.37
CA PHE A 445 14.29 28.10 -0.52
C PHE A 445 15.67 27.60 -0.98
N PRO A 446 16.28 28.16 -2.04
CA PRO A 446 17.57 27.69 -2.55
C PRO A 446 18.71 27.91 -1.55
N THR A 447 19.59 26.91 -1.38
CA THR A 447 20.77 26.98 -0.48
C THR A 447 21.73 28.11 -0.86
N GLU A 448 21.77 28.50 -2.14
CA GLU A 448 22.60 29.61 -2.64
C GLU A 448 22.32 30.95 -1.96
N ARG A 449 21.14 31.12 -1.34
CA ARG A 449 20.80 32.28 -0.51
C ARG A 449 21.55 32.32 0.82
N LEU A 450 22.25 31.25 1.19
CA LEU A 450 23.03 31.10 2.41
C LEU A 450 24.50 30.78 2.09
N PRO A 451 25.25 31.67 1.43
CA PRO A 451 26.59 31.36 0.92
C PRO A 451 27.62 31.07 2.01
N SER A 452 27.37 31.50 3.24
CA SER A 452 28.22 31.23 4.41
C SER A 452 27.97 29.86 5.05
N CYS A 453 26.89 29.17 4.67
CA CYS A 453 26.49 27.90 5.26
C CYS A 453 26.93 26.71 4.40
N LYS A 454 27.25 25.59 5.08
CA LYS A 454 27.50 24.30 4.43
C LYS A 454 26.30 23.38 4.59
N PRO A 455 26.07 22.40 3.70
CA PRO A 455 25.07 21.36 3.91
C PRO A 455 25.28 20.66 5.27
N GLY A 456 24.19 20.43 6.00
CA GLY A 456 24.21 19.94 7.39
C GLY A 456 24.34 21.03 8.47
N SER A 457 24.49 22.31 8.07
CA SER A 457 24.40 23.43 9.01
C SER A 457 22.96 23.58 9.51
N ALA A 458 22.82 23.86 10.80
CA ALA A 458 21.53 24.12 11.42
C ALA A 458 21.63 25.30 12.39
N THR A 459 20.65 26.19 12.36
CA THR A 459 20.58 27.37 13.24
C THR A 459 19.19 27.50 13.83
N GLU A 460 19.11 27.97 15.06
CA GLU A 460 17.85 28.33 15.72
C GLU A 460 17.90 29.75 16.23
N THR A 461 16.85 30.51 15.93
CA THR A 461 16.64 31.84 16.50
C THR A 461 15.63 31.73 17.63
N HIS A 462 16.07 32.07 18.83
CA HIS A 462 15.30 31.95 20.06
C HIS A 462 14.85 33.34 20.52
N GLY A 463 13.67 33.43 21.11
CA GLY A 463 13.20 34.67 21.69
C GLY A 463 11.74 34.65 22.11
N SER A 464 11.27 35.74 22.73
CA SER A 464 9.95 35.77 23.35
C SER A 464 8.82 35.62 22.33
N GLY A 465 8.00 34.58 22.50
CA GLY A 465 6.78 34.35 21.73
C GLY A 465 6.98 33.82 20.31
N ILE A 466 8.19 33.84 19.77
CA ILE A 466 8.50 33.34 18.43
C ILE A 466 9.92 32.80 18.33
N ALA A 467 10.07 31.69 17.61
CA ALA A 467 11.37 31.07 17.34
C ALA A 467 11.47 30.64 15.88
N THR A 468 12.69 30.46 15.37
CA THR A 468 12.93 29.87 14.05
C THR A 468 13.90 28.69 14.12
N GLN A 469 13.79 27.77 13.16
CA GLN A 469 14.72 26.68 12.90
C GLN A 469 15.12 26.74 11.43
N LEU A 470 16.41 26.69 11.14
CA LEU A 470 16.97 26.63 9.79
C LEU A 470 17.74 25.32 9.66
N PHE A 471 17.46 24.57 8.61
CA PHE A 471 18.25 23.42 8.18
C PHE A 471 18.74 23.62 6.75
N VAL A 472 20.04 23.44 6.53
CA VAL A 472 20.68 23.67 5.22
C VAL A 472 20.98 22.33 4.56
N GLY A 473 20.34 22.07 3.42
CA GLY A 473 20.66 20.94 2.55
C GLY A 473 21.58 21.34 1.39
N GLU A 474 21.90 20.39 0.51
CA GLU A 474 22.80 20.64 -0.63
C GLU A 474 22.23 21.64 -1.65
N LYS A 475 20.96 21.47 -2.01
CA LYS A 475 20.29 22.30 -3.04
C LYS A 475 19.27 23.27 -2.44
N THR A 476 18.61 22.85 -1.37
CA THR A 476 17.57 23.61 -0.71
C THR A 476 17.82 23.70 0.79
N ALA A 477 17.44 24.82 1.38
CA ALA A 477 17.33 25.03 2.81
C ALA A 477 15.85 25.14 3.22
N THR A 478 15.56 24.77 4.45
CA THR A 478 14.22 24.87 5.03
C THR A 478 14.27 25.67 6.32
N ALA A 479 13.45 26.72 6.39
CA ALA A 479 13.19 27.49 7.60
C ALA A 479 11.80 27.14 8.16
N GLY A 480 11.72 26.81 9.44
CA GLY A 480 10.50 26.68 10.22
C GLY A 480 10.40 27.83 11.21
N ILE A 481 9.23 28.42 11.36
CA ILE A 481 8.95 29.54 12.26
C ILE A 481 7.86 29.09 13.19
N TYR A 482 8.02 29.29 14.50
CA TYR A 482 7.07 28.85 15.51
C TYR A 482 6.60 30.04 16.32
N ARG A 483 5.38 30.51 16.03
CA ARG A 483 4.76 31.64 16.71
C ARG A 483 3.78 31.13 17.76
N LYS A 484 3.93 31.58 19.00
CA LYS A 484 3.01 31.25 20.09
C LYS A 484 1.67 31.94 19.86
N LEU A 485 0.58 31.20 19.97
CA LEU A 485 -0.76 31.78 19.92
C LEU A 485 -1.08 32.54 21.22
N PRO A 486 -1.88 33.62 21.18
CA PRO A 486 -2.30 34.35 22.37
C PRO A 486 -3.03 33.45 23.39
N ARG A 487 -3.79 32.47 22.89
CA ARG A 487 -4.47 31.44 23.67
C ARG A 487 -4.44 30.11 22.93
N PRO A 488 -4.25 28.97 23.62
CA PRO A 488 -4.38 27.66 23.00
C PRO A 488 -5.79 27.45 22.43
N THR A 489 -5.87 26.72 21.31
CA THR A 489 -7.13 26.39 20.63
C THR A 489 -7.18 24.91 20.25
N ARG A 490 -8.37 24.36 20.04
CA ARG A 490 -8.59 23.04 19.43
C ARG A 490 -9.33 23.15 18.10
N THR A 491 -9.56 24.36 17.63
CA THR A 491 -10.20 24.63 16.35
C THR A 491 -9.13 24.61 15.27
N SER A 492 -9.36 23.82 14.23
CA SER A 492 -8.50 23.82 13.04
C SER A 492 -8.79 25.08 12.20
N THR A 493 -7.74 25.81 11.86
CA THR A 493 -7.81 26.95 10.95
C THR A 493 -7.05 26.65 9.66
N ARG A 494 -7.63 27.03 8.51
CA ARG A 494 -6.91 27.06 7.23
C ARG A 494 -6.41 28.45 6.99
N TYR A 495 -5.15 28.56 6.59
CA TYR A 495 -4.47 29.82 6.32
C TYR A 495 -4.31 30.04 4.82
N SER A 496 -4.38 31.30 4.41
CA SER A 496 -4.13 31.72 3.03
C SER A 496 -2.72 32.30 2.86
N GLU A 497 -2.33 32.61 1.63
CA GLU A 497 -1.05 33.25 1.34
C GLU A 497 -0.99 34.69 1.89
N GLU A 498 -2.14 35.35 2.04
CA GLU A 498 -2.24 36.64 2.74
C GLU A 498 -1.88 36.52 4.22
N ASP A 499 -2.31 35.44 4.89
CA ASP A 499 -1.94 35.18 6.30
C ASP A 499 -0.43 34.92 6.44
N GLU A 500 0.17 34.21 5.48
CA GLU A 500 1.62 34.03 5.41
C GLU A 500 2.35 35.36 5.28
N THR A 501 1.89 36.19 4.35
CA THR A 501 2.47 37.51 4.08
C THR A 501 2.38 38.42 5.31
N ALA A 502 1.23 38.44 5.99
CA ALA A 502 1.06 39.22 7.22
C ALA A 502 2.03 38.78 8.34
N LEU A 503 2.27 37.47 8.49
CA LEU A 503 3.25 36.96 9.45
C LEU A 503 4.68 37.40 9.09
N VAL A 504 5.02 37.36 7.80
CA VAL A 504 6.34 37.77 7.31
C VAL A 504 6.53 39.29 7.37
N GLU A 505 5.47 40.09 7.23
CA GLU A 505 5.55 41.54 7.46
C GLU A 505 5.87 41.87 8.92
N GLU A 506 5.25 41.14 9.86
CA GLU A 506 5.46 41.34 11.31
C GLU A 506 6.84 40.84 11.77
N TYR A 507 7.23 39.62 11.35
CA TYR A 507 8.41 38.92 11.88
C TYR A 507 9.54 38.72 10.87
N GLY A 508 9.42 39.26 9.67
CA GLY A 508 10.40 39.06 8.57
C GLY A 508 11.80 39.57 8.87
N HIS A 509 11.94 40.47 9.85
CA HIS A 509 13.21 41.02 10.34
C HIS A 509 14.02 40.03 11.18
N LEU A 510 13.43 38.90 11.59
CA LEU A 510 14.14 37.94 12.43
C LEU A 510 15.30 37.30 11.66
N PRO A 511 16.52 37.28 12.24
CA PRO A 511 17.67 36.69 11.59
C PRO A 511 17.53 35.17 11.56
N LEU A 512 18.06 34.55 10.51
CA LEU A 512 18.22 33.09 10.40
C LEU A 512 19.66 32.63 10.65
N LEU A 513 20.61 33.57 10.65
CA LEU A 513 22.03 33.33 10.87
C LEU A 513 22.58 34.30 11.92
N GLU A 514 23.67 33.89 12.58
CA GLU A 514 24.39 34.76 13.49
C GLU A 514 24.97 35.97 12.77
N ARG A 515 24.84 37.14 13.41
CA ARG A 515 25.41 38.38 12.89
C ARG A 515 26.93 38.36 13.05
N THR A 516 27.64 38.40 11.92
CA THR A 516 29.11 38.48 11.89
C THR A 516 29.54 39.82 11.28
N GLY A 517 30.23 40.64 12.08
CA GLY A 517 30.67 41.98 11.63
C GLY A 517 29.52 42.99 11.46
N SER A 518 29.64 43.85 10.44
CA SER A 518 28.70 44.94 10.15
C SER A 518 27.54 44.55 9.23
N ASP A 519 27.58 43.36 8.61
CA ASP A 519 26.58 42.96 7.62
C ASP A 519 25.26 42.54 8.28
N THR A 520 24.15 42.84 7.59
CA THR A 520 22.82 42.37 7.98
C THR A 520 22.74 40.86 7.71
N PRO A 521 22.45 40.01 8.72
CA PRO A 521 22.31 38.58 8.50
C PRO A 521 21.11 38.28 7.60
N VAL A 522 21.14 37.13 6.91
CA VAL A 522 19.97 36.64 6.16
C VAL A 522 18.80 36.48 7.12
N CYS A 523 17.66 37.09 6.78
CA CYS A 523 16.48 37.15 7.61
C CYS A 523 15.34 36.29 7.06
N LEU A 524 14.27 36.15 7.84
CA LEU A 524 13.06 35.43 7.46
C LEU A 524 12.44 35.95 6.16
N LYS A 525 12.42 37.28 5.98
CA LYS A 525 11.88 37.91 4.77
C LYS A 525 12.64 37.49 3.51
N ASP A 526 13.98 37.45 3.57
CA ASP A 526 14.82 37.05 2.44
C ASP A 526 14.53 35.60 2.01
N ALA A 527 14.35 34.70 2.99
CA ALA A 527 13.97 33.31 2.74
C ALA A 527 12.57 33.21 2.11
N TYR A 528 11.60 33.99 2.58
CA TYR A 528 10.24 34.00 2.04
C TYR A 528 10.17 34.55 0.62
N GLU A 529 10.91 35.62 0.31
CA GLU A 529 10.98 36.17 -1.04
C GLU A 529 11.64 35.20 -2.05
N ALA A 530 12.59 34.40 -1.58
CA ALA A 530 13.27 33.37 -2.38
C ALA A 530 12.57 31.99 -2.34
N ARG A 531 11.36 31.89 -1.79
CA ARG A 531 10.72 30.60 -1.53
C ARG A 531 10.43 29.80 -2.80
N LEU A 532 10.74 28.51 -2.74
CA LEU A 532 10.29 27.47 -3.67
C LEU A 532 8.94 26.87 -3.24
N GLY A 533 8.59 27.03 -1.96
CA GLY A 533 7.31 26.64 -1.39
C GLY A 533 7.22 27.03 0.08
N SER A 534 6.02 27.34 0.53
CA SER A 534 5.72 27.68 1.91
C SER A 534 4.36 27.16 2.33
N GLY A 535 4.09 27.21 3.63
CA GLY A 535 2.77 26.90 4.17
C GLY A 535 2.65 27.31 5.63
N LEU A 536 1.55 27.98 5.95
CA LEU A 536 1.17 28.29 7.33
C LEU A 536 0.20 27.24 7.88
N VAL A 537 0.52 26.68 9.04
CA VAL A 537 -0.25 25.60 9.67
C VAL A 537 -0.32 25.75 11.18
N ASP A 538 -1.39 25.23 11.78
CA ASP A 538 -1.46 25.04 13.21
C ASP A 538 -0.58 23.86 13.65
N LEU A 539 0.12 24.02 14.78
CA LEU A 539 0.87 22.93 15.42
C LEU A 539 0.04 22.30 16.52
N GLU A 540 -0.84 21.41 16.08
CA GLU A 540 -1.58 20.50 16.94
C GLU A 540 -0.62 19.60 17.70
N GLU A 541 -0.85 19.39 18.99
CA GLU A 541 -0.10 18.44 19.81
C GLU A 541 -1.01 17.68 20.78
N GLY A 542 -0.64 16.43 21.07
CA GLY A 542 -1.33 15.59 22.04
C GLY A 542 -1.27 14.11 21.71
N VAL A 543 -1.78 13.29 22.63
CA VAL A 543 -1.79 11.83 22.52
C VAL A 543 -3.21 11.35 22.78
N LEU A 544 -3.77 10.55 21.87
CA LEU A 544 -5.11 9.98 22.06
C LEU A 544 -5.13 9.01 23.24
N GLN A 545 -6.29 8.88 23.87
CA GLN A 545 -6.50 7.87 24.90
C GLN A 545 -6.68 6.47 24.31
N HIS A 546 -7.40 6.36 23.19
CA HIS A 546 -7.72 5.07 22.56
C HIS A 546 -7.12 5.00 21.15
N TRP A 547 -6.22 4.06 20.90
CA TRP A 547 -5.56 3.95 19.58
C TRP A 547 -6.18 2.86 18.71
N SER A 548 -7.10 2.08 19.23
CA SER A 548 -7.74 1.00 18.48
C SER A 548 -9.18 0.79 18.92
N TRP A 549 -9.95 0.11 18.10
CA TRP A 549 -11.33 -0.22 18.42
C TRP A 549 -11.77 -1.56 17.82
N ASN A 550 -12.47 -2.34 18.65
CA ASN A 550 -13.14 -3.61 18.31
C ASN A 550 -12.26 -4.65 17.57
N GLY A 551 -10.94 -4.57 17.72
CA GLY A 551 -10.00 -5.45 16.99
C GLY A 551 -10.02 -5.29 15.47
N ARG A 552 -10.67 -4.24 14.93
CA ARG A 552 -10.79 -4.02 13.48
C ARG A 552 -10.11 -2.75 13.02
N ILE A 553 -9.85 -1.80 13.92
CA ILE A 553 -9.24 -0.51 13.59
C ILE A 553 -8.09 -0.25 14.57
N VAL A 554 -6.94 0.16 14.07
CA VAL A 554 -5.79 0.64 14.87
C VAL A 554 -5.18 1.89 14.23
N LEU A 555 -4.71 2.84 15.03
CA LEU A 555 -4.12 4.11 14.61
C LEU A 555 -2.61 4.13 14.89
N VAL A 556 -1.84 4.75 14.00
CA VAL A 556 -0.38 4.91 14.12
C VAL A 556 0.07 6.34 13.77
N GLY A 557 1.19 6.77 14.34
CA GLY A 557 1.77 8.09 14.09
C GLY A 557 0.79 9.25 14.35
N ASP A 558 0.83 10.27 13.49
CA ASP A 558 0.01 11.48 13.58
C ASP A 558 -1.51 11.23 13.70
N ALA A 559 -2.01 10.07 13.30
CA ALA A 559 -3.41 9.70 13.51
C ALA A 559 -3.74 9.43 14.98
N ALA A 560 -2.77 8.94 15.77
CA ALA A 560 -2.88 8.57 17.18
C ALA A 560 -2.23 9.57 18.14
N HIS A 561 -1.21 10.30 17.70
CA HIS A 561 -0.49 11.26 18.54
C HIS A 561 0.27 12.25 17.66
N LYS A 562 0.35 13.50 18.10
CA LYS A 562 0.94 14.59 17.34
C LYS A 562 1.90 15.38 18.22
N PHE A 563 3.04 15.75 17.65
CA PHE A 563 4.12 16.48 18.31
C PHE A 563 4.29 17.85 17.66
N THR A 564 4.73 18.84 18.44
CA THR A 564 5.37 20.03 17.87
C THR A 564 6.62 19.62 17.09
N PRO A 565 6.96 20.31 15.99
CA PRO A 565 8.02 19.87 15.08
C PRO A 565 9.45 20.15 15.59
N SER A 566 9.63 20.94 16.66
CA SER A 566 10.94 21.44 17.11
C SER A 566 11.98 20.35 17.40
N THR A 567 11.56 19.13 17.73
CA THR A 567 12.48 18.00 17.96
C THR A 567 12.55 17.00 16.80
N GLY A 568 11.77 17.21 15.73
CA GLY A 568 11.63 16.26 14.63
C GLY A 568 10.92 14.94 14.99
N SER A 569 10.30 14.84 16.17
CA SER A 569 9.84 13.55 16.72
C SER A 569 8.72 12.85 15.95
N GLY A 570 7.80 13.58 15.29
CA GLY A 570 6.57 12.99 14.74
C GLY A 570 6.79 11.79 13.80
N VAL A 571 7.58 11.95 12.74
CA VAL A 571 7.83 10.86 11.78
C VAL A 571 8.59 9.70 12.44
N ASN A 572 9.52 10.01 13.36
CA ASN A 572 10.34 9.01 14.04
C ASN A 572 9.51 8.10 14.92
N PHE A 573 8.62 8.68 15.73
CA PHE A 573 7.69 7.90 16.56
C PHE A 573 6.70 7.12 15.70
N GLY A 574 6.13 7.73 14.66
CA GLY A 574 5.20 7.03 13.76
C GLY A 574 5.83 5.81 13.06
N MET A 575 7.08 5.92 12.60
CA MET A 575 7.79 4.77 12.00
C MET A 575 8.04 3.65 13.02
N ILE A 576 8.43 4.01 14.25
CA ILE A 576 8.65 3.06 15.34
C ILE A 576 7.34 2.38 15.73
N ASP A 577 6.23 3.11 15.80
CA ASP A 577 4.92 2.56 16.13
C ASP A 577 4.49 1.49 15.13
N THR A 578 4.68 1.75 13.85
CA THR A 578 4.41 0.79 12.80
C THR A 578 5.22 -0.50 12.99
N VAL A 579 6.51 -0.40 13.30
CA VAL A 579 7.36 -1.59 13.53
C VAL A 579 6.86 -2.39 14.74
N VAL A 580 6.56 -1.72 15.86
CA VAL A 580 6.05 -2.39 17.07
C VAL A 580 4.70 -3.04 16.81
N LEU A 581 3.78 -2.34 16.15
CA LEU A 581 2.50 -2.89 15.75
C LEU A 581 2.67 -4.16 14.89
N VAL A 582 3.52 -4.10 13.87
CA VAL A 582 3.74 -5.23 12.95
C VAL A 582 4.44 -6.40 13.66
N ASN A 583 5.31 -6.17 14.65
CA ASN A 583 5.86 -7.26 15.46
C ASN A 583 4.77 -8.04 16.21
N HIS A 584 3.79 -7.34 16.80
CA HIS A 584 2.64 -7.99 17.44
C HIS A 584 1.76 -8.73 16.43
N LEU A 585 1.54 -8.16 15.24
CA LEU A 585 0.78 -8.81 14.16
C LEU A 585 1.50 -10.02 13.56
N HIS A 586 2.82 -9.96 13.43
CA HIS A 586 3.64 -11.07 12.94
C HIS A 586 3.52 -12.28 13.87
N THR A 587 3.50 -12.05 15.19
CA THR A 587 3.28 -13.11 16.18
C THR A 587 1.94 -13.82 15.96
N LEU A 588 0.88 -13.06 15.67
CA LEU A 588 -0.43 -13.63 15.31
C LEU A 588 -0.39 -14.38 13.96
N SER A 589 0.27 -13.81 12.95
CA SER A 589 0.44 -14.44 11.64
C SER A 589 1.19 -15.78 11.73
N LYS A 590 2.21 -15.86 12.60
CA LYS A 590 2.91 -17.12 12.86
C LYS A 590 1.99 -18.15 13.51
N ALA A 591 1.26 -17.76 14.56
CA ALA A 591 0.28 -18.64 15.20
C ALA A 591 -0.81 -19.12 14.24
N HIS A 592 -1.20 -18.28 13.26
CA HIS A 592 -2.14 -18.67 12.20
C HIS A 592 -1.62 -19.83 11.36
N ARG A 593 -0.37 -19.71 10.90
CA ARG A 593 0.29 -20.70 10.05
C ARG A 593 0.47 -22.05 10.76
N GLU A 594 0.45 -22.03 12.09
CA GLU A 594 0.52 -23.20 12.97
C GLU A 594 -0.87 -23.76 13.35
N GLY A 595 -1.96 -23.29 12.71
CA GLY A 595 -3.32 -23.84 12.88
C GLY A 595 -4.23 -23.08 13.86
N GLY A 596 -3.82 -21.91 14.35
CA GLY A 596 -4.64 -21.06 15.23
C GLY A 596 -5.61 -20.13 14.48
N SER A 597 -6.65 -19.64 15.17
CA SER A 597 -7.51 -18.56 14.66
C SER A 597 -6.77 -17.22 14.74
N ALA A 598 -6.16 -16.80 13.63
CA ALA A 598 -5.62 -15.45 13.55
C ALA A 598 -6.61 -14.50 12.91
N TRP A 599 -6.43 -13.22 13.20
CA TRP A 599 -7.22 -12.12 12.64
C TRP A 599 -8.68 -12.07 13.11
N ASP A 600 -9.07 -12.84 14.12
CA ASP A 600 -10.32 -12.63 14.84
C ASP A 600 -10.25 -11.36 15.71
N ALA A 601 -11.41 -10.78 16.02
CA ALA A 601 -11.49 -9.51 16.72
C ALA A 601 -10.84 -9.55 18.12
N ARG A 602 -10.86 -10.69 18.82
CA ARG A 602 -10.28 -10.82 20.17
C ARG A 602 -8.76 -10.82 20.09
N SER A 603 -8.18 -11.64 19.22
CA SER A 603 -6.73 -11.73 19.03
C SER A 603 -6.16 -10.39 18.55
N LEU A 604 -6.83 -9.73 17.60
CA LEU A 604 -6.45 -8.41 17.12
C LEU A 604 -6.55 -7.34 18.22
N SER A 605 -7.63 -7.33 19.00
CA SER A 605 -7.76 -6.40 20.14
C SER A 605 -6.62 -6.55 21.14
N GLN A 606 -6.20 -7.78 21.44
CA GLN A 606 -5.07 -8.03 22.33
C GLN A 606 -3.74 -7.53 21.74
N ALA A 607 -3.48 -7.78 20.45
CA ALA A 607 -2.29 -7.27 19.78
C ALA A 607 -2.24 -5.74 19.76
N PHE A 608 -3.37 -5.08 19.45
CA PHE A 608 -3.45 -3.62 19.46
C PHE A 608 -3.29 -3.02 20.86
N ALA A 609 -3.86 -3.66 21.88
CA ALA A 609 -3.69 -3.24 23.27
C ALA A 609 -2.23 -3.35 23.73
N ARG A 610 -1.52 -4.44 23.36
CA ARG A 610 -0.09 -4.59 23.66
C ARG A 610 0.77 -3.56 22.95
N TYR A 611 0.49 -3.29 21.67
CA TYR A 611 1.13 -2.21 20.92
C TYR A 611 0.97 -0.86 21.64
N GLN A 612 -0.26 -0.47 22.00
CA GLN A 612 -0.48 0.78 22.71
C GLN A 612 0.24 0.77 24.06
N GLN A 613 0.12 -0.29 24.86
CA GLN A 613 0.77 -0.40 26.17
C GLN A 613 2.30 -0.22 26.09
N GLU A 614 2.95 -0.80 25.08
CA GLU A 614 4.39 -0.71 24.87
C GLU A 614 4.84 0.70 24.44
N ARG A 615 3.99 1.42 23.70
CA ARG A 615 4.34 2.72 23.10
C ARG A 615 3.87 3.94 23.90
N TYR A 616 2.81 3.81 24.69
CA TYR A 616 2.05 4.95 25.21
C TYR A 616 2.89 5.92 26.04
N GLU A 617 3.62 5.42 27.04
CA GLU A 617 4.43 6.26 27.93
C GLU A 617 5.60 6.91 27.19
N ASP A 618 6.19 6.21 26.24
CA ASP A 618 7.28 6.74 25.40
C ASP A 618 6.79 7.87 24.49
N VAL A 619 5.65 7.67 23.83
CA VAL A 619 5.00 8.67 22.98
C VAL A 619 4.62 9.90 23.81
N LYS A 620 4.04 9.70 24.99
CA LYS A 620 3.65 10.78 25.91
C LYS A 620 4.86 11.59 26.39
N ALA A 621 5.93 10.91 26.79
CA ALA A 621 7.18 11.56 27.18
C ALA A 621 7.81 12.33 26.00
N GLY A 622 7.81 11.76 24.80
CA GLY A 622 8.26 12.45 23.59
C GLY A 622 7.44 13.69 23.25
N CYS A 623 6.11 13.62 23.43
CA CYS A 623 5.20 14.74 23.20
C CYS A 623 5.50 15.89 24.16
N GLN A 624 5.66 15.59 25.44
CA GLN A 624 6.03 16.56 26.47
C GLN A 624 7.42 17.18 26.21
N GLN A 625 8.39 16.36 25.80
CA GLN A 625 9.73 16.85 25.47
C GLN A 625 9.70 17.81 24.27
N SER A 626 8.93 17.49 23.23
CA SER A 626 8.82 18.35 22.06
C SER A 626 8.15 19.69 22.39
N SER A 627 7.04 19.64 23.13
CA SER A 627 6.35 20.84 23.61
C SER A 627 7.26 21.72 24.46
N GLY A 628 8.01 21.10 25.39
CA GLY A 628 8.98 21.77 26.24
C GLY A 628 10.12 22.43 25.46
N ALA A 629 10.61 21.78 24.40
CA ALA A 629 11.63 22.34 23.52
C ALA A 629 11.11 23.58 22.76
N THR A 630 9.90 23.52 22.21
CA THR A 630 9.26 24.69 21.54
C THR A 630 9.03 25.83 22.53
N ALA A 631 8.56 25.53 23.74
CA ALA A 631 8.36 26.52 24.80
C ALA A 631 9.68 27.15 25.28
N MET A 632 10.76 26.38 25.30
CA MET A 632 12.10 26.88 25.61
C MET A 632 12.60 27.80 24.51
N ALA A 633 12.51 27.41 23.23
CA ALA A 633 12.96 28.24 22.12
C ALA A 633 12.19 29.56 21.98
N THR A 634 10.91 29.55 22.34
CA THR A 634 10.04 30.74 22.33
C THR A 634 10.05 31.53 23.64
N TRP A 635 10.98 31.23 24.56
CA TRP A 635 11.09 31.85 25.89
C TRP A 635 9.74 32.05 26.57
N ALA A 636 8.92 30.99 26.62
CA ALA A 636 7.53 31.07 27.06
C ALA A 636 7.35 31.64 28.48
N ASN A 637 8.41 31.65 29.29
CA ASN A 637 8.55 32.41 30.52
C ASN A 637 10.04 32.75 30.80
N VAL A 638 10.28 33.65 31.75
CA VAL A 638 11.64 34.10 32.14
C VAL A 638 12.52 32.95 32.63
N GLY A 639 11.95 31.96 33.32
CA GLY A 639 12.71 30.79 33.78
C GLY A 639 13.28 29.98 32.62
N LEU A 640 12.46 29.70 31.60
CA LEU A 640 12.90 29.01 30.38
C LEU A 640 13.93 29.83 29.61
N MET A 641 13.77 31.15 29.51
CA MET A 641 14.77 32.04 28.91
C MET A 641 16.14 31.92 29.60
N LEU A 642 16.17 31.96 30.94
CA LEU A 642 17.43 31.86 31.68
C LEU A 642 18.09 30.48 31.53
N LEU A 643 17.29 29.42 31.56
CA LEU A 643 17.78 28.05 31.32
C LEU A 643 18.40 27.93 29.91
N ASP A 644 17.69 28.47 28.93
CA ASP A 644 18.05 28.41 27.51
C ASP A 644 19.34 29.18 27.19
N GLN A 645 19.50 30.39 27.75
CA GLN A 645 20.65 31.26 27.50
C GLN A 645 21.90 30.89 28.32
N TYR A 646 21.73 30.52 29.60
CA TYR A 646 22.87 30.44 30.53
C TYR A 646 23.21 29.02 30.96
N LEU A 647 22.22 28.13 31.04
CA LEU A 647 22.43 26.78 31.57
C LEU A 647 22.65 25.75 30.45
N LEU A 648 21.78 25.76 29.43
CA LEU A 648 21.81 24.80 28.33
C LEU A 648 23.14 24.82 27.53
N PRO A 649 23.78 25.97 27.25
CA PRO A 649 25.06 26.00 26.51
C PRO A 649 26.25 25.44 27.29
N THR A 650 26.12 25.26 28.61
CA THR A 650 27.24 24.80 29.43
C THR A 650 27.65 23.37 29.04
N ARG A 651 28.97 23.12 29.00
CA ARG A 651 29.52 21.78 28.68
C ARG A 651 28.96 20.69 29.59
N PHE A 652 28.78 21.00 30.87
CA PHE A 652 28.22 20.08 31.85
C PHE A 652 26.80 19.66 31.49
N MET A 653 25.92 20.62 31.16
CA MET A 653 24.53 20.28 30.81
C MET A 653 24.43 19.56 29.47
N GLN A 654 25.20 19.97 28.47
CA GLN A 654 25.27 19.28 27.18
C GLN A 654 25.72 17.81 27.37
N TRP A 655 26.74 17.58 28.21
CA TRP A 655 27.20 16.23 28.57
C TRP A 655 26.15 15.46 29.36
N PHE A 656 25.52 16.07 30.37
CA PHE A 656 24.52 15.41 31.22
C PHE A 656 23.29 14.97 30.40
N ILE A 657 22.77 15.85 29.55
CA ILE A 657 21.68 15.54 28.62
C ILE A 657 22.12 14.43 27.65
N GLY A 658 23.29 14.57 27.03
CA GLY A 658 23.84 13.55 26.13
C GLY A 658 23.99 12.19 26.79
N MET A 659 24.48 12.13 28.04
CA MET A 659 24.61 10.90 28.82
C MET A 659 23.26 10.29 29.17
N ARG A 660 22.28 11.10 29.59
CA ARG A 660 20.91 10.65 29.88
C ARG A 660 20.26 10.00 28.66
N ILE A 661 20.35 10.65 27.49
CA ILE A 661 19.79 10.12 26.25
C ILE A 661 20.55 8.86 25.81
N ALA A 662 21.89 8.85 25.91
CA ALA A 662 22.70 7.67 25.60
C ALA A 662 22.36 6.48 26.51
N MET A 663 22.12 6.70 27.81
CA MET A 663 21.70 5.66 28.73
C MET A 663 20.32 5.11 28.36
N GLN A 664 19.35 5.98 28.07
CA GLN A 664 18.03 5.55 27.59
C GLN A 664 18.10 4.74 26.29
N ALA A 665 18.95 5.14 25.36
CA ALA A 665 19.17 4.44 24.09
C ALA A 665 19.87 3.08 24.25
N ARG A 666 20.53 2.84 25.39
CA ARG A 666 21.17 1.55 25.76
C ARG A 666 20.28 0.67 26.63
N SER A 667 19.43 1.26 27.49
CA SER A 667 18.61 0.52 28.46
C SER A 667 17.32 -0.01 27.88
N LYS A 668 16.82 0.59 26.79
CA LYS A 668 15.65 0.08 26.08
C LYS A 668 16.09 -1.01 25.10
N GLU A 669 15.35 -2.12 25.06
CA GLU A 669 15.47 -3.07 23.96
C GLU A 669 15.38 -2.30 22.64
N VAL A 670 16.28 -2.63 21.72
CA VAL A 670 16.30 -1.99 20.42
C VAL A 670 14.97 -2.31 19.74
N VAL A 671 14.15 -1.29 19.50
CA VAL A 671 12.96 -1.47 18.67
C VAL A 671 13.43 -1.82 17.26
N GLY A 672 13.12 -3.04 16.86
CA GLY A 672 13.52 -3.64 15.59
C GLY A 672 12.52 -4.70 15.15
N PHE A 673 12.69 -5.21 13.94
CA PHE A 673 11.89 -6.31 13.45
C PHE A 673 12.21 -7.58 14.21
N ARG A 674 11.16 -8.30 14.66
CA ARG A 674 11.29 -9.60 15.34
C ARG A 674 11.10 -10.78 14.37
N PHE A 675 11.31 -10.56 13.07
CA PHE A 675 11.08 -11.50 11.99
C PHE A 675 12.04 -11.31 10.82
#